data_AF-A0AAV4D650-F1
#
_entry.id   AF-A0AAV4D650-F1
#
_cell.length_a   1.000
_cell.length_b   1.000
_cell.length_c   1.000
_cell.angle_alpha   90.00
_cell.angle_beta   90.00
_cell.angle_gamma   90.00
#
_symmetry.space_group_name_H-M   'P 1'
#
loop_
_entity.id
_entity.type
_entity.pdbx_description
1 polymer ?
#
loop_
_entity_poly.entity_id
_entity_poly.type
_entity_poly.pdbx_seq_one_letter_code
_entity_poly.pdbx_strand_id
1 'polypeptide(L)'
;MLSWLRGNNSLHRNNHTLLKHRNDCPTVLACGVQKLGWSPSDVRTTVTMSTRKVLAEKIVLKEEITRETITRDKETEREGGGNICVLIQSKRCLWGKKMPFGSAVLVTGVFIASLAIQNHHVSTAEGDDLVEYVIDTLVVVDDVMYNRWRSRLYPSITDPEGIATEIKRYAALVVHQANKRLKTLRNHTSFAVRLQIVDTQIDKDILQYVPASLLTRRINADVALETFQRWIVEEGLAANYDHAMLLTGKLMESAYEGSAQGSVAGRAYVGTLCDQTGQSVSVVQDLGGFQSVHFVAHEVAHSLGALHDGEPGAGACTGEDQYLMAPVSLQKSEGDLTNDRSDHPWYLSSCSAESIKTVIMNVLASDNNCLITSSTPTSEFTSTEDLVPGQMYNATAQCQMLYGSNSRPCLGRSFSSVSDICTAMYCSRTSSTCAEHFAAEGTSCGNKKWCQMGQCVESDQAPEMDDCPFGDTALLVQNRLSCEEYITDSPAACYNDDIREECCRSCAQIHSGSEVCPYGDKRRGCTTEVCDQVYPNGTLLADLCCETCSYNVTTTCEDVARVDGFTCRERVKTYGKQECYNGTVAFYCCETCSNQRLDLEGCEYGDLITGGYCQGEAKSDYSGCDRRLNSFCCLTCNPDYQRPDDGDPDSGRPTAPSSLLAYIHIVWLILTCIGYR
;
A
#
# COMPACT_ATOMS: atom_id res chain seq x y z
N MET A 1 -36.43 30.53 23.24
CA MET A 1 -36.30 30.77 24.70
C MET A 1 -34.83 31.01 25.00
N LEU A 2 -34.40 32.15 25.54
CA LEU A 2 -34.67 32.73 26.88
C LEU A 2 -33.95 32.03 28.05
N SER A 3 -32.67 32.39 28.22
CA SER A 3 -32.10 33.08 29.41
C SER A 3 -32.03 32.40 30.79
N TRP A 4 -30.95 32.77 31.52
CA TRP A 4 -30.72 32.71 32.98
C TRP A 4 -30.34 31.34 33.60
N LEU A 5 -29.52 31.25 34.67
CA LEU A 5 -29.20 32.21 35.75
C LEU A 5 -27.69 32.26 36.21
N ARG A 6 -27.41 33.15 37.18
CA ARG A 6 -26.12 33.53 37.86
C ARG A 6 -25.56 32.40 38.77
N GLY A 7 -24.38 32.45 39.42
CA GLY A 7 -23.31 33.45 39.73
C GLY A 7 -22.25 32.80 40.67
N ASN A 8 -21.28 33.44 41.36
CA ASN A 8 -21.03 34.85 41.70
C ASN A 8 -19.63 35.04 42.42
N ASN A 9 -18.79 36.02 42.01
CA ASN A 9 -17.68 36.71 42.77
C ASN A 9 -16.54 35.88 43.47
N SER A 10 -15.36 36.42 43.86
CA SER A 10 -14.87 37.82 44.00
C SER A 10 -13.34 38.04 43.81
N LEU A 11 -12.98 39.11 43.07
CA LEU A 11 -11.93 40.14 43.32
C LEU A 11 -10.56 39.79 43.97
N HIS A 12 -9.47 40.22 43.32
CA HIS A 12 -8.59 41.28 43.87
C HIS A 12 -7.81 42.08 42.78
N ARG A 13 -7.40 43.32 43.10
CA ARG A 13 -6.55 44.24 42.28
C ARG A 13 -5.05 43.96 42.52
N ASN A 14 -4.04 44.43 41.78
CA ASN A 14 -3.90 45.55 40.79
C ASN A 14 -2.80 45.15 39.73
N ASN A 15 -2.14 45.94 38.85
CA ASN A 15 -1.92 47.38 38.59
C ASN A 15 -1.49 47.62 37.09
N HIS A 16 -1.03 48.82 36.70
CA HIS A 16 -0.59 49.19 35.33
C HIS A 16 0.91 49.54 35.17
N THR A 17 1.50 49.16 34.01
CA THR A 17 2.35 49.98 33.09
C THR A 17 2.61 49.15 31.82
N LEU A 18 2.46 49.54 30.54
CA LEU A 18 2.59 50.78 29.72
C LEU A 18 4.03 51.24 29.41
N LEU A 19 4.59 50.87 28.24
CA LEU A 19 4.82 51.77 27.08
C LEU A 19 5.64 51.15 25.89
N LYS A 20 5.04 51.21 24.67
CA LYS A 20 5.59 51.45 23.30
C LYS A 20 6.91 50.80 22.76
N HIS A 21 6.77 50.21 21.55
CA HIS A 21 7.45 50.51 20.26
C HIS A 21 8.79 51.31 20.23
N ARG A 22 9.73 51.12 19.27
CA ARG A 22 9.58 50.79 17.82
C ARG A 22 10.92 50.26 17.20
N ASN A 23 10.92 50.05 15.87
CA ASN A 23 11.99 49.75 14.88
C ASN A 23 13.43 50.32 15.15
N ASP A 24 14.55 49.96 14.47
CA ASP A 24 14.83 49.76 13.02
C ASP A 24 16.13 48.93 12.75
N CYS A 25 16.42 48.59 11.49
CA CYS A 25 17.73 48.07 11.02
C CYS A 25 18.76 49.21 10.74
N PRO A 26 20.07 48.93 10.65
CA PRO A 26 20.70 48.93 9.32
C PRO A 26 21.94 48.00 9.11
N THR A 27 22.34 47.85 7.85
CA THR A 27 23.63 47.31 7.35
C THR A 27 24.83 48.26 7.57
N VAL A 28 26.09 47.77 7.50
CA VAL A 28 27.23 48.46 6.84
C VAL A 28 28.49 47.59 6.62
N LEU A 29 29.42 48.11 5.78
CA LEU A 29 30.52 47.50 5.02
C LEU A 29 31.86 47.18 5.74
N ALA A 30 32.47 46.05 5.32
CA ALA A 30 33.79 45.88 4.66
C ALA A 30 35.18 46.04 5.35
N CYS A 31 36.11 45.22 4.82
CA CYS A 31 37.56 45.41 4.56
C CYS A 31 38.59 45.54 5.72
N GLY A 32 39.55 44.61 5.72
CA GLY A 32 40.88 44.75 6.32
C GLY A 32 41.88 43.80 5.65
N VAL A 33 43.08 44.28 5.30
CA VAL A 33 44.10 43.51 4.53
C VAL A 33 45.49 43.73 5.13
N GLN A 34 46.24 42.65 5.38
CA GLN A 34 47.70 42.65 5.22
C GLN A 34 48.29 41.23 5.07
N LYS A 35 49.55 41.16 4.61
CA LYS A 35 50.29 39.94 4.21
C LYS A 35 51.46 39.65 5.16
N LEU A 36 52.11 38.51 4.92
CA LEU A 36 53.48 38.05 5.29
C LEU A 36 53.48 36.89 6.31
N GLY A 37 54.25 35.79 6.11
CA GLY A 37 54.93 35.39 4.87
C GLY A 37 55.94 34.23 5.00
N TRP A 38 55.85 33.29 4.05
CA TRP A 38 56.90 32.33 3.61
C TRP A 38 57.31 31.20 4.59
N SER A 39 58.15 30.27 4.10
CA SER A 39 58.24 28.86 4.53
C SER A 39 59.73 28.39 4.63
N PRO A 40 60.08 27.09 4.54
CA PRO A 40 60.42 26.25 5.68
C PRO A 40 61.92 25.88 5.79
N SER A 41 62.32 25.18 6.86
CA SER A 41 63.63 24.49 6.92
C SER A 41 63.65 23.27 7.84
N ASP A 42 64.46 22.29 7.44
CA ASP A 42 64.57 20.90 7.90
C ASP A 42 64.86 20.67 9.41
N VAL A 43 64.42 19.48 9.89
CA VAL A 43 65.11 18.74 10.96
C VAL A 43 65.25 17.27 10.56
N ARG A 44 66.47 16.71 10.64
CA ARG A 44 66.77 15.28 10.50
C ARG A 44 67.33 14.74 11.82
N THR A 45 66.88 13.56 12.26
CA THR A 45 67.55 12.80 13.33
C THR A 45 67.41 11.29 13.17
N THR A 46 68.44 10.54 13.58
CA THR A 46 68.56 9.07 13.52
C THR A 46 69.29 8.57 14.78
N VAL A 47 69.25 7.31 15.22
CA VAL A 47 68.85 6.03 14.58
C VAL A 47 67.99 5.20 15.56
N THR A 48 67.42 4.04 15.21
CA THR A 48 68.10 2.72 15.35
C THR A 48 67.23 1.57 14.82
N MET A 49 67.85 0.42 14.55
CA MET A 49 67.19 -0.81 14.07
C MET A 49 66.65 -1.69 15.21
N SER A 50 65.64 -2.50 14.91
CA SER A 50 65.41 -3.79 15.58
C SER A 50 65.18 -4.88 14.52
N THR A 51 65.74 -6.08 14.74
CA THR A 51 65.60 -7.22 13.82
C THR A 51 65.43 -8.53 14.59
N ARG A 52 64.31 -9.23 14.33
CA ARG A 52 63.96 -10.64 14.66
C ARG A 52 62.44 -10.80 14.45
N LYS A 53 61.90 -11.95 14.08
CA LYS A 53 62.50 -13.26 13.77
C LYS A 53 61.61 -14.01 12.77
N VAL A 54 62.20 -14.76 11.84
CA VAL A 54 61.44 -15.77 11.07
C VAL A 54 61.23 -17.01 11.94
N LEU A 55 60.03 -17.57 11.92
CA LEU A 55 59.78 -18.99 12.17
C LEU A 55 58.60 -19.42 11.28
N ALA A 56 58.61 -20.67 10.81
CA ALA A 56 57.58 -21.22 9.94
C ALA A 56 57.19 -22.62 10.45
N GLU A 57 55.90 -22.92 10.46
CA GLU A 57 55.26 -24.24 10.59
C GLU A 57 53.73 -24.04 10.34
N LYS A 58 52.94 -24.98 9.81
CA LYS A 58 53.25 -26.18 9.01
C LYS A 58 51.95 -26.58 8.29
N ILE A 59 51.98 -26.86 6.99
CA ILE A 59 50.80 -27.40 6.28
C ILE A 59 50.71 -28.90 6.58
N VAL A 60 49.53 -29.36 7.03
CA VAL A 60 49.21 -30.79 7.18
C VAL A 60 48.02 -31.09 6.28
N LEU A 61 48.31 -31.63 5.09
CA LEU A 61 47.31 -32.34 4.29
C LEU A 61 47.14 -33.75 4.89
N LYS A 62 45.88 -34.15 5.10
CA LYS A 62 45.51 -35.55 5.31
C LYS A 62 44.81 -36.06 4.05
N GLU A 63 45.43 -37.00 3.36
CA GLU A 63 44.71 -37.95 2.53
C GLU A 63 44.10 -39.03 3.44
N GLU A 64 42.90 -39.51 3.13
CA GLU A 64 42.39 -40.75 3.73
C GLU A 64 41.55 -41.50 2.67
N ILE A 65 41.90 -42.77 2.40
CA ILE A 65 41.36 -43.57 1.30
C ILE A 65 40.81 -44.89 1.82
N THR A 66 39.50 -45.10 1.68
CA THR A 66 38.81 -46.40 1.69
C THR A 66 37.47 -46.20 0.96
N ARG A 67 37.29 -46.66 -0.27
CA ARG A 67 37.00 -48.03 -0.74
C ARG A 67 35.64 -48.60 -0.30
N GLU A 68 34.77 -48.67 -1.32
CA GLU A 68 33.94 -49.84 -1.68
C GLU A 68 32.99 -50.44 -0.63
N THR A 69 31.69 -50.36 -0.92
CA THR A 69 30.83 -51.57 -0.90
C THR A 69 29.87 -51.49 -2.07
N ILE A 70 29.72 -52.61 -2.80
CA ILE A 70 28.82 -52.74 -3.95
C ILE A 70 27.60 -53.56 -3.51
N THR A 71 26.40 -53.07 -3.80
CA THR A 71 25.22 -53.92 -4.00
C THR A 71 24.57 -53.56 -5.33
N ARG A 72 24.09 -54.60 -6.03
CA ARG A 72 23.31 -54.50 -7.27
C ARG A 72 21.89 -54.93 -6.94
N ASP A 73 20.92 -54.30 -7.57
CA ASP A 73 19.84 -54.96 -8.31
C ASP A 73 19.28 -53.89 -9.28
N LYS A 74 19.19 -54.17 -10.59
CA LYS A 74 18.13 -54.96 -11.26
C LYS A 74 16.74 -54.37 -10.99
N GLU A 75 15.84 -54.15 -11.93
CA GLU A 75 15.76 -54.29 -13.39
C GLU A 75 14.28 -54.00 -13.69
N THR A 76 13.92 -53.04 -14.53
CA THR A 76 12.85 -53.21 -15.55
C THR A 76 12.76 -52.00 -16.46
N GLU A 77 12.46 -52.25 -17.72
CA GLU A 77 12.36 -51.26 -18.79
C GLU A 77 10.87 -50.99 -19.09
N ARG A 78 10.52 -49.77 -19.53
CA ARG A 78 9.80 -49.66 -20.80
C ARG A 78 9.86 -48.30 -21.49
N GLU A 79 9.80 -48.40 -22.81
CA GLU A 79 10.07 -47.41 -23.84
C GLU A 79 9.05 -46.25 -23.89
N GLY A 80 9.49 -45.11 -24.42
CA GLY A 80 8.67 -43.92 -24.68
C GLY A 80 9.42 -42.86 -25.49
N GLY A 81 9.96 -43.23 -26.66
CA GLY A 81 10.92 -42.39 -27.39
C GLY A 81 10.28 -41.28 -28.27
N GLY A 82 10.90 -40.10 -28.28
CA GLY A 82 10.55 -38.98 -29.17
C GLY A 82 11.78 -38.12 -29.49
N ASN A 83 12.39 -38.33 -30.65
CA ASN A 83 13.54 -37.54 -31.12
C ASN A 83 13.10 -36.34 -31.95
N ILE A 84 13.71 -35.18 -31.74
CA ILE A 84 13.70 -34.05 -32.69
C ILE A 84 15.15 -33.73 -33.09
N CYS A 85 15.41 -33.68 -34.40
CA CYS A 85 16.73 -33.40 -34.94
C CYS A 85 16.88 -31.89 -35.26
N VAL A 86 18.03 -31.31 -34.93
CA VAL A 86 18.41 -29.98 -35.42
C VAL A 86 19.07 -30.12 -36.81
N LEU A 87 18.53 -29.40 -37.79
CA LEU A 87 19.00 -29.44 -39.18
C LEU A 87 20.20 -28.52 -39.42
N ILE A 88 21.30 -29.07 -39.90
CA ILE A 88 22.38 -28.30 -40.53
C ILE A 88 22.13 -28.28 -42.04
N GLN A 89 21.96 -27.09 -42.63
CA GLN A 89 22.05 -26.90 -44.09
C GLN A 89 23.10 -25.85 -44.44
N SER A 90 23.85 -26.12 -45.50
CA SER A 90 24.85 -25.22 -46.06
C SER A 90 24.34 -24.56 -47.35
N LYS A 91 24.76 -23.32 -47.61
CA LYS A 91 24.81 -22.74 -48.96
C LYS A 91 26.11 -21.95 -49.14
N ARG A 92 26.56 -21.83 -50.38
CA ARG A 92 27.84 -21.20 -50.76
C ARG A 92 27.69 -20.46 -52.09
N CYS A 93 28.56 -19.46 -52.29
CA CYS A 93 28.90 -18.80 -53.57
C CYS A 93 27.84 -17.90 -54.26
N LEU A 94 28.26 -16.66 -54.53
CA LEU A 94 28.33 -16.10 -55.89
C LEU A 94 29.37 -14.95 -55.95
N TRP A 95 29.66 -14.41 -57.14
CA TRP A 95 30.76 -13.45 -57.43
C TRP A 95 30.42 -11.98 -57.07
N GLY A 96 31.32 -10.99 -56.99
CA GLY A 96 32.80 -10.93 -57.16
C GLY A 96 33.27 -9.88 -58.21
N LYS A 97 34.25 -8.99 -57.90
CA LYS A 97 34.95 -8.08 -58.86
C LYS A 97 36.24 -7.38 -58.31
N LYS A 98 37.35 -7.47 -59.10
CA LYS A 98 38.58 -6.63 -59.25
C LYS A 98 39.01 -5.63 -58.14
N MET A 99 40.20 -5.71 -57.51
CA MET A 99 41.58 -5.31 -57.97
C MET A 99 41.77 -3.82 -58.40
N PRO A 100 43.00 -3.19 -58.29
CA PRO A 100 44.28 -3.61 -57.65
C PRO A 100 45.07 -2.47 -56.91
N PHE A 101 46.34 -2.75 -56.50
CA PHE A 101 47.40 -1.87 -55.95
C PHE A 101 47.19 -1.30 -54.52
N GLY A 102 48.23 -1.05 -53.70
CA GLY A 102 49.64 -1.50 -53.78
C GLY A 102 50.71 -0.42 -53.53
N SER A 103 51.36 -0.45 -52.35
CA SER A 103 52.71 0.13 -52.08
C SER A 103 53.18 -0.30 -50.68
N ALA A 104 54.50 -0.36 -50.47
CA ALA A 104 55.12 -0.60 -49.16
C ALA A 104 56.07 0.56 -48.81
N VAL A 105 56.12 0.93 -47.53
CA VAL A 105 57.10 1.86 -46.96
C VAL A 105 57.60 1.29 -45.64
N LEU A 106 58.90 1.44 -45.37
CA LEU A 106 59.60 0.91 -44.19
C LEU A 106 59.70 1.95 -43.07
N VAL A 107 59.72 1.48 -41.81
CA VAL A 107 60.49 2.03 -40.66
C VAL A 107 60.14 3.47 -40.25
N THR A 108 59.68 3.74 -39.03
CA THR A 108 60.44 3.56 -37.77
C THR A 108 59.62 2.94 -36.63
N GLY A 109 60.32 2.37 -35.65
CA GLY A 109 59.71 1.88 -34.41
C GLY A 109 59.86 2.88 -33.26
N VAL A 110 58.88 2.90 -32.36
CA VAL A 110 58.96 3.49 -31.02
C VAL A 110 58.45 2.45 -30.03
N PHE A 111 59.27 2.07 -29.05
CA PHE A 111 58.82 1.25 -27.93
C PHE A 111 58.05 2.14 -26.93
N ILE A 112 56.78 1.85 -26.72
CA ILE A 112 56.05 2.25 -25.51
C ILE A 112 55.52 0.97 -24.88
N ALA A 113 55.83 0.76 -23.60
CA ALA A 113 55.32 -0.37 -22.85
C ALA A 113 53.91 -0.05 -22.33
N SER A 114 52.90 -0.69 -22.91
CA SER A 114 51.55 -0.74 -22.32
C SER A 114 51.49 -1.89 -21.32
N LEU A 115 51.08 -1.57 -20.08
CA LEU A 115 50.81 -2.58 -19.06
C LEU A 115 49.67 -3.50 -19.52
N ALA A 116 49.77 -4.79 -19.17
CA ALA A 116 48.69 -5.74 -19.40
C ALA A 116 47.55 -5.46 -18.40
N ILE A 117 46.46 -4.87 -18.88
CA ILE A 117 45.18 -4.95 -18.19
C ILE A 117 44.76 -6.43 -18.29
N GLN A 118 44.57 -7.09 -17.15
CA GLN A 118 44.06 -8.46 -17.15
C GLN A 118 42.59 -8.44 -17.59
N ASN A 119 42.25 -9.29 -18.56
CA ASN A 119 40.90 -9.34 -19.12
C ASN A 119 39.86 -9.65 -18.04
N HIS A 120 38.81 -8.83 -17.95
CA HIS A 120 37.59 -9.25 -17.27
C HIS A 120 37.04 -10.52 -17.94
N HIS A 121 36.60 -11.48 -17.13
CA HIS A 121 35.82 -12.62 -17.61
C HIS A 121 34.38 -12.18 -17.88
N VAL A 122 34.16 -11.46 -19.00
CA VAL A 122 32.82 -11.14 -19.50
C VAL A 122 32.32 -12.31 -20.35
N SER A 123 31.29 -13.01 -19.88
CA SER A 123 30.57 -14.02 -20.67
C SER A 123 29.61 -13.31 -21.63
N THR A 124 30.13 -12.91 -22.80
CA THR A 124 29.34 -12.17 -23.80
C THR A 124 28.18 -13.00 -24.35
N ALA A 125 26.96 -12.60 -23.96
CA ALA A 125 25.71 -12.98 -24.60
C ALA A 125 25.07 -11.70 -25.16
N GLU A 126 24.45 -11.77 -26.35
CA GLU A 126 23.89 -10.57 -26.99
C GLU A 126 22.56 -10.16 -26.35
N GLY A 127 22.66 -9.21 -25.41
CA GLY A 127 21.58 -8.46 -24.78
C GLY A 127 22.14 -7.18 -24.14
N ASP A 128 21.29 -6.28 -23.64
CA ASP A 128 21.77 -5.19 -22.79
C ASP A 128 22.24 -5.80 -21.44
N ASP A 129 23.56 -5.78 -21.19
CA ASP A 129 24.17 -6.29 -19.96
C ASP A 129 23.84 -5.35 -18.78
N LEU A 130 22.65 -5.55 -18.21
CA LEU A 130 22.05 -4.76 -17.14
C LEU A 130 22.83 -4.87 -15.83
N VAL A 131 23.57 -3.81 -15.48
CA VAL A 131 24.32 -3.74 -14.23
C VAL A 131 23.39 -3.82 -13.01
N GLU A 132 23.76 -4.62 -12.02
CA GLU A 132 23.16 -4.67 -10.69
C GLU A 132 24.28 -4.61 -9.65
N TYR A 133 24.25 -3.59 -8.80
CA TYR A 133 25.19 -3.46 -7.69
C TYR A 133 24.63 -4.19 -6.48
N VAL A 134 25.38 -5.18 -6.00
CA VAL A 134 25.06 -5.88 -4.76
C VAL A 134 25.59 -5.07 -3.58
N ILE A 135 24.78 -4.97 -2.53
CA ILE A 135 25.12 -4.29 -1.27
C ILE A 135 25.16 -5.37 -0.18
N ASP A 136 26.37 -5.76 0.23
CA ASP A 136 26.58 -6.70 1.31
C ASP A 136 26.02 -6.11 2.63
N THR A 137 25.03 -6.80 3.18
CA THR A 137 24.18 -6.29 4.25
C THR A 137 24.38 -7.10 5.54
N LEU A 138 24.82 -6.43 6.60
CA LEU A 138 24.75 -6.98 7.96
C LEU A 138 23.37 -6.70 8.55
N VAL A 139 22.62 -7.75 8.91
CA VAL A 139 21.35 -7.60 9.64
C VAL A 139 21.58 -7.83 11.13
N VAL A 140 21.02 -6.96 11.96
CA VAL A 140 21.11 -7.02 13.42
C VAL A 140 19.70 -7.00 14.00
N VAL A 141 19.45 -7.84 15.01
CA VAL A 141 18.14 -7.99 15.68
C VAL A 141 18.32 -7.80 17.18
N ASP A 142 17.60 -6.83 17.75
CA ASP A 142 17.71 -6.52 19.18
C ASP A 142 17.05 -7.57 20.09
N ASP A 143 17.40 -7.52 21.38
CA ASP A 143 16.78 -8.31 22.43
C ASP A 143 15.24 -8.17 22.40
N VAL A 144 14.72 -6.99 22.09
CA VAL A 144 13.27 -6.70 22.14
C VAL A 144 12.51 -7.44 21.06
N MET A 145 13.02 -7.45 19.84
CA MET A 145 12.48 -8.20 18.71
C MET A 145 12.64 -9.70 18.96
N TYR A 146 13.80 -10.16 19.44
CA TYR A 146 14.02 -11.56 19.79
C TYR A 146 13.05 -12.05 20.88
N ASN A 147 12.91 -11.32 21.99
CA ASN A 147 11.98 -11.65 23.07
C ASN A 147 10.51 -11.64 22.58
N ARG A 148 10.14 -10.72 21.67
CA ARG A 148 8.82 -10.69 21.03
C ARG A 148 8.57 -11.92 20.16
N TRP A 149 9.54 -12.35 19.37
CA TRP A 149 9.46 -13.57 18.56
C TRP A 149 9.40 -14.83 19.42
N ARG A 150 10.26 -14.97 20.45
CA ARG A 150 10.19 -16.06 21.44
C ARG A 150 8.79 -16.19 22.05
N SER A 151 8.16 -15.06 22.38
CA SER A 151 6.84 -15.04 23.01
C SER A 151 5.69 -15.40 22.05
N ARG A 152 5.90 -15.31 20.72
CA ARG A 152 4.95 -15.77 19.68
C ARG A 152 5.13 -17.24 19.35
N LEU A 153 6.38 -17.72 19.30
CA LEU A 153 6.71 -19.08 18.89
C LEU A 153 6.52 -20.10 20.02
N TYR A 154 6.54 -19.66 21.28
CA TYR A 154 6.23 -20.49 22.46
C TYR A 154 4.74 -20.89 22.48
N PRO A 155 4.38 -22.15 22.79
CA PRO A 155 5.25 -23.27 23.19
C PRO A 155 5.75 -24.15 22.03
N SER A 156 5.40 -23.83 20.78
CA SER A 156 5.72 -24.64 19.59
C SER A 156 7.22 -24.74 19.30
N ILE A 157 7.97 -23.65 19.55
CA ILE A 157 9.44 -23.62 19.55
C ILE A 157 9.88 -23.00 20.88
N THR A 158 10.89 -23.60 21.52
CA THR A 158 11.32 -23.20 22.88
C THR A 158 12.84 -23.07 23.04
N ASP A 159 13.61 -23.64 22.10
CA ASP A 159 15.05 -23.54 22.04
C ASP A 159 15.51 -22.26 21.29
N PRO A 160 16.65 -21.66 21.68
CA PRO A 160 17.14 -20.44 21.02
C PRO A 160 17.48 -20.60 19.53
N GLU A 161 17.86 -21.80 19.09
CA GLU A 161 18.35 -22.05 17.72
C GLU A 161 17.20 -22.05 16.70
N GLY A 162 16.09 -22.71 17.01
CA GLY A 162 14.85 -22.63 16.24
C GLY A 162 14.26 -21.21 16.23
N ILE A 163 14.27 -20.50 17.36
CA ILE A 163 13.81 -19.10 17.43
C ILE A 163 14.68 -18.20 16.53
N ALA A 164 16.02 -18.34 16.61
CA ALA A 164 16.93 -17.61 15.75
C ALA A 164 16.74 -17.95 14.26
N THR A 165 16.49 -19.22 13.93
CA THR A 165 16.23 -19.69 12.56
C THR A 165 14.98 -19.04 11.95
N GLU A 166 13.87 -18.99 12.68
CA GLU A 166 12.66 -18.31 12.22
C GLU A 166 12.84 -16.79 12.09
N ILE A 167 13.60 -16.17 12.99
CA ILE A 167 13.96 -14.73 12.90
C ILE A 167 14.81 -14.46 11.65
N LYS A 168 15.84 -15.27 11.37
CA LYS A 168 16.66 -15.14 10.16
C LYS A 168 15.82 -15.31 8.90
N ARG A 169 14.95 -16.33 8.85
CA ARG A 169 14.03 -16.57 7.73
C ARG A 169 13.15 -15.34 7.50
N TYR A 170 12.51 -14.82 8.55
CA TYR A 170 11.66 -13.64 8.46
C TYR A 170 12.45 -12.40 8.00
N ALA A 171 13.64 -12.16 8.55
CA ALA A 171 14.49 -11.03 8.13
C ALA A 171 14.92 -11.13 6.66
N ALA A 172 15.26 -12.33 6.17
CA ALA A 172 15.53 -12.56 4.75
C ALA A 172 14.31 -12.29 3.87
N LEU A 173 13.11 -12.75 4.27
CA LEU A 173 11.85 -12.46 3.57
C LEU A 173 11.51 -10.94 3.59
N VAL A 174 11.91 -10.19 4.62
CA VAL A 174 11.79 -8.72 4.64
C VAL A 174 12.76 -8.08 3.62
N VAL A 175 14.03 -8.48 3.61
CA VAL A 175 15.04 -7.93 2.67
C VAL A 175 14.73 -8.29 1.21
N HIS A 176 14.26 -9.51 0.93
CA HIS A 176 13.82 -9.91 -0.41
C HIS A 176 12.64 -9.08 -0.94
N GLN A 177 11.71 -8.69 -0.07
CA GLN A 177 10.61 -7.78 -0.47
C GLN A 177 11.08 -6.32 -0.58
N ALA A 178 11.99 -5.86 0.28
CA ALA A 178 12.59 -4.53 0.14
C ALA A 178 13.38 -4.41 -1.17
N ASN A 179 14.07 -5.47 -1.58
CA ASN A 179 14.72 -5.59 -2.89
C ASN A 179 13.76 -5.43 -4.06
N LYS A 180 12.51 -5.91 -3.99
CA LYS A 180 11.50 -5.64 -5.04
C LYS A 180 11.24 -4.14 -5.22
N ARG A 181 11.11 -3.40 -4.11
CA ARG A 181 10.91 -1.93 -4.13
C ARG A 181 12.16 -1.19 -4.62
N LEU A 182 13.35 -1.54 -4.12
CA LEU A 182 14.62 -0.93 -4.54
C LEU A 182 14.94 -1.18 -6.02
N LYS A 183 14.54 -2.34 -6.58
CA LYS A 183 14.70 -2.68 -8.00
C LYS A 183 13.95 -1.74 -8.95
N THR A 184 12.94 -1.01 -8.47
CA THR A 184 12.22 0.04 -9.23
C THR A 184 13.12 1.22 -9.63
N LEU A 185 14.33 1.33 -9.07
CA LEU A 185 15.39 2.23 -9.54
C LEU A 185 15.66 2.11 -11.06
N ARG A 186 15.47 0.92 -11.64
CA ARG A 186 15.57 0.67 -13.10
C ARG A 186 14.50 1.36 -13.95
N ASN A 187 13.43 1.89 -13.34
CA ASN A 187 12.44 2.71 -14.06
C ASN A 187 13.03 4.07 -14.48
N HIS A 188 14.13 4.49 -13.85
CA HIS A 188 14.72 5.82 -14.00
C HIS A 188 16.25 5.81 -14.22
N THR A 189 16.94 4.69 -14.03
CA THR A 189 18.39 4.55 -14.24
C THR A 189 18.74 3.28 -15.02
N SER A 190 19.96 3.21 -15.57
CA SER A 190 20.48 2.07 -16.32
C SER A 190 21.00 0.92 -15.44
N PHE A 191 20.73 0.91 -14.13
CA PHE A 191 21.23 -0.10 -13.19
C PHE A 191 20.23 -0.41 -12.07
N ALA A 192 20.42 -1.52 -11.36
CA ALA A 192 19.73 -1.82 -10.11
C ALA A 192 20.69 -1.81 -8.92
N VAL A 193 20.14 -1.72 -7.71
CA VAL A 193 20.80 -2.08 -6.46
C VAL A 193 20.06 -3.25 -5.81
N ARG A 194 20.77 -4.16 -5.16
CA ARG A 194 20.18 -5.31 -4.44
C ARG A 194 20.92 -5.56 -3.12
N LEU A 195 20.20 -5.55 -2.02
CA LEU A 195 20.69 -5.94 -0.69
C LEU A 195 20.93 -7.46 -0.65
N GLN A 196 22.02 -7.87 -0.01
CA GLN A 196 22.39 -9.27 0.17
C GLN A 196 22.79 -9.54 1.61
N ILE A 197 22.07 -10.39 2.36
CA ILE A 197 22.42 -10.65 3.76
C ILE A 197 23.68 -11.54 3.84
N VAL A 198 24.78 -10.99 4.34
CA VAL A 198 26.07 -11.69 4.50
C VAL A 198 26.29 -12.23 5.92
N ASP A 199 25.70 -11.59 6.93
CA ASP A 199 25.67 -12.07 8.32
C ASP A 199 24.36 -11.63 9.00
N THR A 200 23.97 -12.32 10.08
CA THR A 200 22.81 -11.95 10.90
C THR A 200 23.07 -12.13 12.39
N GLN A 201 23.19 -11.02 13.09
CA GLN A 201 23.44 -10.93 14.53
C GLN A 201 22.12 -10.82 15.30
N ILE A 202 21.87 -11.72 16.26
CA ILE A 202 20.58 -11.84 16.98
C ILE A 202 20.78 -11.75 18.50
N ASP A 203 19.74 -11.31 19.21
CA ASP A 203 19.66 -11.15 20.68
C ASP A 203 20.76 -10.21 21.22
N LYS A 204 20.86 -9.04 20.59
CA LYS A 204 21.85 -8.00 20.93
C LYS A 204 21.22 -6.88 21.76
N ASP A 205 21.80 -6.58 22.92
CA ASP A 205 21.50 -5.35 23.65
C ASP A 205 22.26 -4.18 23.03
N ILE A 206 21.73 -3.66 21.92
CA ILE A 206 22.27 -2.45 21.27
C ILE A 206 22.16 -1.25 22.23
N LEU A 207 21.15 -1.23 23.10
CA LEU A 207 20.81 -0.06 23.90
C LEU A 207 21.52 0.00 25.26
N GLN A 208 22.48 -0.90 25.51
CA GLN A 208 23.32 -0.95 26.71
C GLN A 208 24.01 0.39 27.06
N TYR A 209 24.22 1.26 26.07
CA TYR A 209 24.83 2.59 26.24
C TYR A 209 23.84 3.69 26.66
N VAL A 210 22.54 3.44 26.57
CA VAL A 210 21.49 4.44 26.83
C VAL A 210 21.16 4.44 28.33
N PRO A 211 21.21 5.60 29.02
CA PRO A 211 20.84 5.68 30.43
C PRO A 211 19.43 5.12 30.70
N ALA A 212 19.30 4.28 31.74
CA ALA A 212 18.03 3.61 32.06
C ALA A 212 16.85 4.58 32.34
N SER A 213 17.12 5.86 32.64
CA SER A 213 16.10 6.92 32.74
C SER A 213 15.50 7.34 31.39
N LEU A 214 16.14 7.02 30.27
CA LEU A 214 15.68 7.29 28.90
C LEU A 214 15.14 6.01 28.21
N LEU A 215 15.39 4.83 28.76
CA LEU A 215 14.87 3.55 28.27
C LEU A 215 13.38 3.35 28.64
N THR A 216 12.51 4.11 27.99
CA THR A 216 11.05 4.01 28.16
C THR A 216 10.43 2.95 27.22
N ARG A 217 9.10 2.92 27.10
CA ARG A 217 8.39 2.17 26.04
C ARG A 217 8.78 2.65 24.63
N ARG A 218 9.14 3.92 24.48
CA ARG A 218 9.64 4.54 23.25
C ARG A 218 11.11 4.97 23.42
N ILE A 219 11.83 5.03 22.32
CA ILE A 219 13.17 5.63 22.22
C ILE A 219 13.17 6.68 21.10
N ASN A 220 13.96 7.75 21.26
CA ASN A 220 14.17 8.68 20.15
C ASN A 220 14.97 8.01 19.02
N ALA A 221 14.54 8.22 17.78
CA ALA A 221 15.13 7.58 16.61
C ALA A 221 16.60 7.96 16.36
N ASP A 222 16.99 9.21 16.63
CA ASP A 222 18.38 9.69 16.52
C ASP A 222 19.28 8.98 17.53
N VAL A 223 18.87 8.93 18.80
CA VAL A 223 19.57 8.20 19.88
C VAL A 223 19.70 6.71 19.54
N ALA A 224 18.68 6.09 18.92
CA ALA A 224 18.76 4.69 18.50
C ALA A 224 19.81 4.48 17.40
N LEU A 225 19.85 5.38 16.39
CA LEU A 225 20.80 5.34 15.29
C LEU A 225 22.26 5.59 15.75
N GLU A 226 22.50 6.65 16.53
CA GLU A 226 23.82 6.96 17.10
C GLU A 226 24.35 5.82 17.99
N THR A 227 23.45 5.16 18.72
CA THR A 227 23.81 4.03 19.59
C THR A 227 24.11 2.78 18.77
N PHE A 228 23.38 2.53 17.68
CA PHE A 228 23.68 1.43 16.77
C PHE A 228 25.01 1.61 16.04
N GLN A 229 25.32 2.83 15.54
CA GLN A 229 26.65 3.16 15.01
C GLN A 229 27.75 2.87 16.05
N ARG A 230 27.56 3.27 17.31
CA ARG A 230 28.55 3.03 18.37
C ARG A 230 28.79 1.55 18.60
N TRP A 231 27.74 0.74 18.70
CA TRP A 231 27.84 -0.71 18.86
C TRP A 231 28.61 -1.35 17.70
N ILE A 232 28.28 -0.99 16.46
CA ILE A 232 28.96 -1.42 15.23
C ILE A 232 30.47 -1.15 15.25
N VAL A 233 30.88 0.01 15.75
CA VAL A 233 32.29 0.43 15.82
C VAL A 233 33.03 -0.24 16.98
N GLU A 234 32.39 -0.41 18.14
CA GLU A 234 32.99 -1.04 19.31
C GLU A 234 33.16 -2.57 19.16
N GLU A 235 32.24 -3.25 18.47
CA GLU A 235 32.39 -4.67 18.08
C GLU A 235 33.36 -4.86 16.90
N GLY A 236 33.84 -3.77 16.28
CA GLY A 236 34.78 -3.80 15.15
C GLY A 236 34.18 -4.32 13.83
N LEU A 237 32.86 -4.24 13.65
CA LEU A 237 32.15 -4.83 12.52
C LEU A 237 32.13 -3.95 11.25
N ALA A 238 32.48 -2.65 11.37
CA ALA A 238 32.35 -1.62 10.34
C ALA A 238 33.17 -1.80 9.04
N ALA A 239 33.88 -2.93 8.88
CA ALA A 239 34.66 -3.29 7.69
C ALA A 239 34.19 -4.59 7.03
N ASN A 240 33.10 -5.20 7.52
CA ASN A 240 32.61 -6.52 7.11
C ASN A 240 31.31 -6.48 6.27
N TYR A 241 30.88 -5.29 5.84
CA TYR A 241 29.62 -5.05 5.12
C TYR A 241 29.68 -3.72 4.34
N ASP A 242 28.75 -3.54 3.41
CA ASP A 242 28.54 -2.29 2.65
C ASP A 242 27.49 -1.38 3.31
N HIS A 243 26.45 -1.99 3.92
CA HIS A 243 25.47 -1.35 4.80
C HIS A 243 25.06 -2.27 5.97
N ALA A 244 24.69 -1.70 7.12
CA ALA A 244 24.14 -2.47 8.25
C ALA A 244 22.77 -1.96 8.70
N MET A 245 21.87 -2.88 9.05
CA MET A 245 20.51 -2.55 9.48
C MET A 245 20.13 -3.21 10.80
N LEU A 246 19.59 -2.42 11.72
CA LEU A 246 19.00 -2.89 12.97
C LEU A 246 17.49 -3.02 12.84
N LEU A 247 16.97 -4.24 12.93
CA LEU A 247 15.55 -4.50 13.14
C LEU A 247 15.28 -4.50 14.65
N THR A 248 14.60 -3.46 15.15
CA THR A 248 14.34 -3.26 16.58
C THR A 248 12.89 -3.52 16.95
N GLY A 249 12.69 -4.17 18.10
CA GLY A 249 11.37 -4.33 18.70
C GLY A 249 10.86 -3.10 19.45
N LYS A 250 11.70 -2.08 19.72
CA LYS A 250 11.28 -0.82 20.36
C LYS A 250 10.35 -0.02 19.45
N LEU A 251 9.51 0.82 20.06
CA LEU A 251 8.78 1.86 19.34
C LEU A 251 9.66 3.12 19.25
N MET A 252 9.74 3.76 18.08
CA MET A 252 10.57 4.97 17.91
C MET A 252 9.74 6.26 17.85
N GLU A 253 10.34 7.38 18.23
CA GLU A 253 9.74 8.73 18.17
C GLU A 253 10.73 9.82 17.75
N SER A 254 10.19 10.91 17.20
CA SER A 254 10.97 12.12 16.89
C SER A 254 11.02 13.04 18.11
N ALA A 255 12.23 13.55 18.44
CA ALA A 255 12.46 14.48 19.53
C ALA A 255 12.35 15.95 19.06
N TYR A 256 11.19 16.34 18.52
CA TYR A 256 10.97 17.71 18.05
C TYR A 256 10.20 18.55 19.08
N GLU A 257 10.93 19.41 19.81
CA GLU A 257 10.38 20.26 20.87
C GLU A 257 9.17 21.08 20.40
N GLY A 258 8.09 21.08 21.20
CA GLY A 258 6.89 21.87 20.95
C GLY A 258 5.89 21.28 19.94
N SER A 259 6.21 20.14 19.31
CA SER A 259 5.25 19.36 18.52
C SER A 259 4.69 18.17 19.32
N ALA A 260 3.62 17.54 18.83
CA ALA A 260 3.18 16.26 19.38
C ALA A 260 4.19 15.17 18.97
N GLN A 261 4.63 14.33 19.91
CA GLN A 261 5.65 13.29 19.67
C GLN A 261 5.24 12.34 18.53
N GLY A 262 5.75 12.60 17.33
CA GLY A 262 5.50 11.80 16.15
C GLY A 262 6.10 10.41 16.29
N SER A 263 5.33 9.37 15.99
CA SER A 263 5.85 8.01 15.92
C SER A 263 6.71 7.89 14.66
N VAL A 264 7.96 7.47 14.84
CA VAL A 264 8.91 7.26 13.74
C VAL A 264 9.03 5.75 13.50
N ALA A 265 9.19 5.34 12.24
CA ALA A 265 9.24 3.93 11.85
C ALA A 265 10.65 3.45 11.47
N GLY A 266 11.52 4.35 11.02
CA GLY A 266 12.93 4.08 10.75
C GLY A 266 13.79 5.34 10.94
N ARG A 267 15.12 5.16 10.87
CA ARG A 267 16.07 6.26 10.68
C ARG A 267 17.39 5.75 10.12
N ALA A 268 17.98 6.50 9.19
CA ALA A 268 19.32 6.28 8.66
C ALA A 268 20.11 7.59 8.53
N TYR A 269 21.42 7.48 8.30
CA TYR A 269 22.21 8.59 7.77
C TYR A 269 22.08 8.63 6.24
N VAL A 270 22.05 9.85 5.67
CA VAL A 270 21.78 10.06 4.23
C VAL A 270 23.06 10.03 3.41
N GLY A 271 23.10 9.22 2.35
CA GLY A 271 24.21 9.17 1.39
C GLY A 271 25.51 8.57 1.92
N THR A 272 25.44 7.73 2.96
CA THR A 272 26.58 7.15 3.69
C THR A 272 26.96 5.73 3.25
N LEU A 273 26.45 5.23 2.12
CA LEU A 273 26.88 3.94 1.56
C LEU A 273 28.42 3.84 1.46
N CYS A 274 28.98 2.69 1.86
CA CYS A 274 30.43 2.46 1.97
C CYS A 274 31.18 3.35 2.99
N ASP A 275 30.50 4.05 3.92
CA ASP A 275 31.18 4.81 4.97
C ASP A 275 31.86 3.90 6.01
N GLN A 276 33.19 3.95 6.03
CA GLN A 276 34.05 3.17 6.92
C GLN A 276 34.11 3.75 8.36
N THR A 277 33.39 4.83 8.69
CA THR A 277 33.25 5.35 10.07
C THR A 277 32.03 4.77 10.80
N GLY A 278 31.34 3.82 10.17
CA GLY A 278 30.15 3.16 10.69
C GLY A 278 28.86 3.96 10.48
N GLN A 279 28.86 5.02 9.66
CA GLN A 279 27.65 5.78 9.33
C GLN A 279 26.80 5.11 8.22
N SER A 280 27.29 4.03 7.58
CA SER A 280 26.44 3.21 6.69
C SER A 280 25.52 2.29 7.50
N VAL A 281 24.65 2.91 8.29
CA VAL A 281 23.73 2.24 9.22
C VAL A 281 22.31 2.78 9.11
N SER A 282 21.35 1.89 9.35
CA SER A 282 19.93 2.19 9.47
C SER A 282 19.32 1.46 10.68
N VAL A 283 18.28 2.03 11.27
CA VAL A 283 17.47 1.42 12.33
C VAL A 283 16.01 1.41 11.89
N VAL A 284 15.34 0.26 11.97
CA VAL A 284 13.95 0.07 11.52
C VAL A 284 13.14 -0.63 12.61
N GLN A 285 11.96 -0.08 12.91
CA GLN A 285 10.98 -0.65 13.83
C GLN A 285 10.29 -1.87 13.18
N ASP A 286 10.50 -3.06 13.77
CA ASP A 286 9.80 -4.28 13.37
C ASP A 286 8.81 -4.76 14.45
N LEU A 287 7.53 -4.67 14.12
CA LEU A 287 6.43 -5.16 14.96
C LEU A 287 5.90 -6.53 14.49
N GLY A 288 6.54 -7.18 13.53
CA GLY A 288 5.99 -8.28 12.73
C GLY A 288 5.04 -7.80 11.63
N GLY A 289 4.44 -8.75 10.90
CA GLY A 289 3.48 -8.46 9.84
C GLY A 289 4.07 -7.68 8.66
N PHE A 290 5.38 -7.81 8.39
CA PHE A 290 6.08 -7.28 7.21
C PHE A 290 5.99 -5.76 6.96
N GLN A 291 5.54 -4.95 7.93
CA GLN A 291 5.50 -3.49 7.78
C GLN A 291 6.89 -2.88 7.57
N SER A 292 7.90 -3.51 8.17
CA SER A 292 9.32 -3.23 7.99
C SER A 292 9.82 -3.33 6.55
N VAL A 293 9.12 -4.00 5.63
CA VAL A 293 9.47 -4.03 4.20
C VAL A 293 9.50 -2.63 3.58
N HIS A 294 8.51 -1.80 3.89
CA HIS A 294 8.46 -0.41 3.42
C HIS A 294 9.58 0.41 4.07
N PHE A 295 9.72 0.32 5.39
CA PHE A 295 10.71 1.08 6.16
C PHE A 295 12.16 0.70 5.82
N VAL A 296 12.49 -0.60 5.65
CA VAL A 296 13.82 -1.04 5.20
C VAL A 296 14.16 -0.46 3.83
N ALA A 297 13.23 -0.50 2.87
CA ALA A 297 13.47 0.08 1.55
C ALA A 297 13.64 1.61 1.59
N HIS A 298 12.90 2.30 2.48
CA HIS A 298 12.99 3.75 2.71
C HIS A 298 14.32 4.17 3.37
N GLU A 299 14.69 3.55 4.50
CA GLU A 299 15.94 3.87 5.21
C GLU A 299 17.20 3.50 4.42
N VAL A 300 17.16 2.40 3.65
CA VAL A 300 18.24 2.06 2.71
C VAL A 300 18.32 3.07 1.58
N ALA A 301 17.18 3.53 1.03
CA ALA A 301 17.18 4.59 0.03
C ALA A 301 17.76 5.92 0.59
N HIS A 302 17.53 6.25 1.86
CA HIS A 302 18.25 7.34 2.55
C HIS A 302 19.76 7.12 2.56
N SER A 303 20.29 5.97 3.01
CA SER A 303 21.74 5.71 2.97
C SER A 303 22.32 5.64 1.55
N LEU A 304 21.50 5.31 0.56
CA LEU A 304 21.81 5.45 -0.87
C LEU A 304 21.73 6.91 -1.39
N GLY A 305 21.34 7.89 -0.57
CA GLY A 305 21.35 9.31 -0.90
C GLY A 305 20.01 9.93 -1.26
N ALA A 306 18.90 9.18 -1.21
CA ALA A 306 17.58 9.76 -1.39
C ALA A 306 17.23 10.72 -0.24
N LEU A 307 16.63 11.85 -0.61
CA LEU A 307 15.92 12.75 0.29
C LEU A 307 14.42 12.46 0.21
N HIS A 308 13.63 12.93 1.17
CA HIS A 308 12.19 12.79 1.12
C HIS A 308 11.58 13.55 -0.06
N ASP A 309 10.62 12.95 -0.76
CA ASP A 309 9.91 13.65 -1.83
C ASP A 309 9.17 14.90 -1.27
N GLY A 310 9.41 16.04 -1.91
CA GLY A 310 8.93 17.35 -1.47
C GLY A 310 9.84 18.12 -0.49
N GLU A 311 10.94 17.55 0.03
CA GLU A 311 11.84 18.28 0.93
C GLU A 311 12.93 19.10 0.21
N PRO A 312 13.51 20.15 0.84
CA PRO A 312 14.47 21.04 0.19
C PRO A 312 15.75 20.34 -0.29
N GLY A 313 15.81 20.04 -1.60
CA GLY A 313 16.91 19.33 -2.24
C GLY A 313 16.46 18.10 -3.02
N ALA A 314 15.27 17.55 -2.74
CA ALA A 314 14.70 16.36 -3.38
C ALA A 314 14.13 16.59 -4.80
N GLY A 315 14.71 17.52 -5.56
CA GLY A 315 14.27 17.83 -6.93
C GLY A 315 12.90 18.49 -7.00
N ALA A 316 11.98 17.89 -7.78
CA ALA A 316 10.68 18.45 -8.13
C ALA A 316 9.48 17.52 -7.83
N CYS A 317 9.73 16.34 -7.24
CA CYS A 317 8.71 15.37 -6.84
C CYS A 317 8.08 15.83 -5.52
N THR A 318 6.82 15.50 -5.25
CA THR A 318 6.10 15.97 -4.05
C THR A 318 5.79 14.82 -3.08
N GLY A 319 5.73 15.13 -1.78
CA GLY A 319 5.30 14.14 -0.78
C GLY A 319 3.82 13.75 -0.92
N GLU A 320 3.00 14.60 -1.58
CA GLU A 320 1.60 14.31 -1.92
C GLU A 320 1.47 13.21 -2.98
N ASP A 321 2.53 12.94 -3.76
CA ASP A 321 2.57 11.86 -4.73
C ASP A 321 2.77 10.47 -4.08
N GLN A 322 3.11 10.39 -2.79
CA GLN A 322 3.19 9.13 -2.01
C GLN A 322 4.12 8.02 -2.58
N TYR A 323 5.17 8.38 -3.31
CA TYR A 323 6.25 7.45 -3.64
C TYR A 323 6.96 6.93 -2.37
N LEU A 324 7.79 5.90 -2.51
CA LEU A 324 8.49 5.23 -1.40
C LEU A 324 9.20 6.20 -0.44
N MET A 325 9.67 7.37 -0.92
CA MET A 325 10.36 8.39 -0.11
C MET A 325 9.47 9.53 0.39
N ALA A 326 8.14 9.38 0.40
CA ALA A 326 7.27 10.38 1.02
C ALA A 326 7.56 10.54 2.53
N PRO A 327 7.65 11.78 3.07
CA PRO A 327 8.04 12.04 4.47
C PRO A 327 7.00 11.64 5.51
N VAL A 328 5.79 11.30 5.06
CA VAL A 328 4.77 10.63 5.85
C VAL A 328 4.29 9.43 5.04
N SER A 329 4.53 8.22 5.57
CA SER A 329 3.84 7.01 5.11
C SER A 329 2.36 7.16 5.45
N LEU A 330 1.58 7.73 4.53
CA LEU A 330 0.16 8.00 4.69
C LEU A 330 -0.65 6.70 4.65
N GLN A 331 -0.72 6.05 5.82
CA GLN A 331 -1.84 5.19 6.18
C GLN A 331 -3.12 6.00 5.94
N LYS A 332 -3.98 5.54 5.03
CA LYS A 332 -5.00 6.35 4.39
C LYS A 332 -5.96 6.96 5.42
N SER A 333 -6.11 8.29 5.37
CA SER A 333 -7.40 8.90 5.68
C SER A 333 -8.40 8.54 4.58
N GLU A 334 -9.59 8.10 4.97
CA GLU A 334 -10.64 7.66 4.04
C GLU A 334 -10.89 8.68 2.92
N GLY A 335 -10.71 8.25 1.66
CA GLY A 335 -11.09 9.02 0.47
C GLY A 335 -10.09 10.06 -0.05
N ASP A 336 -8.90 10.21 0.54
CA ASP A 336 -7.95 11.29 0.19
C ASP A 336 -7.01 10.96 -1.00
N LEU A 337 -7.22 9.83 -1.68
CA LEU A 337 -6.43 9.40 -2.83
C LEU A 337 -7.30 8.99 -4.01
N THR A 338 -6.97 9.53 -5.18
CA THR A 338 -7.37 8.97 -6.47
C THR A 338 -6.62 7.64 -6.71
N ASN A 339 -7.28 6.69 -7.40
CA ASN A 339 -6.76 5.32 -7.57
C ASN A 339 -5.37 5.26 -8.24
N ASP A 340 -5.00 6.29 -9.00
CA ASP A 340 -3.74 6.44 -9.75
C ASP A 340 -2.49 6.65 -8.87
N ARG A 341 -2.63 6.80 -7.55
CA ARG A 341 -1.50 6.90 -6.60
C ARG A 341 -1.35 5.69 -5.67
N SER A 342 -2.29 4.74 -5.74
CA SER A 342 -2.50 3.74 -4.67
C SER A 342 -1.37 2.70 -4.53
N ASP A 343 -0.51 2.54 -5.53
CA ASP A 343 0.66 1.65 -5.53
C ASP A 343 2.01 2.39 -5.50
N HIS A 344 2.03 3.73 -5.52
CA HIS A 344 3.24 4.54 -5.43
C HIS A 344 4.16 4.20 -4.23
N PRO A 345 3.67 3.79 -3.03
CA PRO A 345 4.53 3.37 -1.91
C PRO A 345 5.45 2.16 -2.18
N TRP A 346 5.28 1.46 -3.30
CA TRP A 346 6.16 0.36 -3.75
C TRP A 346 7.27 0.80 -4.73
N TYR A 347 7.23 2.05 -5.24
CA TYR A 347 8.15 2.57 -6.25
C TYR A 347 8.99 3.74 -5.72
N LEU A 348 10.25 3.84 -6.16
CA LEU A 348 11.06 5.05 -5.98
C LEU A 348 10.57 6.15 -6.94
N SER A 349 10.58 7.41 -6.50
CA SER A 349 10.31 8.53 -7.41
C SER A 349 11.49 8.76 -8.36
N SER A 350 11.25 9.45 -9.48
CA SER A 350 12.33 9.88 -10.38
C SER A 350 13.37 10.78 -9.68
N CYS A 351 12.97 11.47 -8.61
CA CYS A 351 13.87 12.33 -7.84
C CYS A 351 14.70 11.52 -6.84
N SER A 352 14.11 10.56 -6.13
CA SER A 352 14.85 9.60 -5.30
C SER A 352 15.90 8.86 -6.15
N ALA A 353 15.51 8.43 -7.35
CA ALA A 353 16.38 7.69 -8.26
C ALA A 353 17.60 8.49 -8.76
N GLU A 354 17.46 9.79 -9.06
CA GLU A 354 18.58 10.63 -9.50
C GLU A 354 19.56 10.93 -8.36
N SER A 355 19.06 11.10 -7.13
CA SER A 355 19.91 11.25 -5.93
C SER A 355 20.68 9.95 -5.63
N ILE A 356 20.01 8.79 -5.72
CA ILE A 356 20.65 7.46 -5.57
C ILE A 356 21.72 7.27 -6.65
N LYS A 357 21.41 7.60 -7.90
CA LYS A 357 22.37 7.60 -9.02
C LYS A 357 23.58 8.50 -8.76
N THR A 358 23.39 9.66 -8.14
CA THR A 358 24.50 10.56 -7.78
C THR A 358 25.44 9.93 -6.75
N VAL A 359 24.91 9.35 -5.67
CA VAL A 359 25.75 8.69 -4.65
C VAL A 359 26.43 7.43 -5.18
N ILE A 360 25.73 6.57 -5.92
CA ILE A 360 26.33 5.37 -6.53
C ILE A 360 27.48 5.76 -7.46
N MET A 361 27.33 6.78 -8.30
CA MET A 361 28.43 7.23 -9.18
C MET A 361 29.61 7.84 -8.40
N ASN A 362 29.37 8.50 -7.25
CA ASN A 362 30.43 8.97 -6.37
C ASN A 362 31.16 7.81 -5.66
N VAL A 363 30.43 6.79 -5.21
CA VAL A 363 31.00 5.56 -4.63
C VAL A 363 31.87 4.84 -5.65
N LEU A 364 31.38 4.66 -6.88
CA LEU A 364 32.12 3.99 -7.96
C LEU A 364 33.40 4.74 -8.39
N ALA A 365 33.44 6.06 -8.19
CA ALA A 365 34.60 6.92 -8.44
C ALA A 365 35.54 7.08 -7.23
N SER A 366 35.23 6.45 -6.09
CA SER A 366 35.99 6.55 -4.83
C SER A 366 37.03 5.43 -4.68
N ASP A 367 38.16 5.72 -4.04
CA ASP A 367 39.10 4.69 -3.59
C ASP A 367 38.48 3.74 -2.53
N ASN A 368 37.38 4.17 -1.87
CA ASN A 368 36.61 3.39 -0.90
C ASN A 368 35.36 2.71 -1.52
N ASN A 369 35.37 2.42 -2.83
CA ASN A 369 34.27 1.73 -3.50
C ASN A 369 34.09 0.30 -2.96
N CYS A 370 33.07 0.08 -2.10
CA CYS A 370 32.77 -1.24 -1.54
C CYS A 370 32.08 -2.17 -2.55
N LEU A 371 31.32 -1.61 -3.51
CA LEU A 371 30.53 -2.31 -4.53
C LEU A 371 31.36 -3.04 -5.62
N ILE A 372 32.68 -3.18 -5.45
CA ILE A 372 33.56 -3.91 -6.39
C ILE A 372 33.40 -5.43 -6.22
N THR A 373 33.13 -5.90 -5.01
CA THR A 373 33.07 -7.34 -4.69
C THR A 373 31.99 -7.63 -3.66
N SER A 374 31.02 -8.48 -4.02
CA SER A 374 30.07 -9.06 -3.07
C SER A 374 30.62 -10.33 -2.42
N SER A 375 30.34 -10.52 -1.15
CA SER A 375 30.63 -11.73 -0.37
C SER A 375 29.65 -12.86 -0.71
N THR A 376 29.78 -13.99 -0.02
CA THR A 376 28.79 -15.09 -0.11
C THR A 376 27.60 -14.78 0.81
N PRO A 377 26.35 -14.86 0.33
CA PRO A 377 25.17 -14.70 1.20
C PRO A 377 25.03 -15.81 2.24
N THR A 378 24.30 -15.52 3.31
CA THR A 378 23.87 -16.54 4.27
C THR A 378 23.00 -17.63 3.62
N SER A 379 23.03 -18.84 4.20
CA SER A 379 22.24 -19.97 3.71
C SER A 379 20.74 -19.71 3.85
N GLU A 380 20.37 -18.99 4.91
CA GLU A 380 19.03 -18.58 5.27
C GLU A 380 18.49 -17.51 4.32
N PHE A 381 19.33 -16.61 3.79
CA PHE A 381 18.93 -15.68 2.74
C PHE A 381 18.73 -16.37 1.39
N THR A 382 19.65 -17.26 1.02
CA THR A 382 19.61 -17.98 -0.27
C THR A 382 18.43 -18.95 -0.33
N SER A 383 18.12 -19.66 0.76
CA SER A 383 17.02 -20.63 0.82
C SER A 383 15.62 -20.01 0.96
N THR A 384 15.51 -18.67 0.98
CA THR A 384 14.23 -17.95 1.04
C THR A 384 13.88 -17.14 -0.21
N GLU A 385 14.73 -17.16 -1.25
CA GLU A 385 14.57 -16.31 -2.44
C GLU A 385 13.32 -16.69 -3.28
N ASP A 386 13.00 -17.99 -3.39
CA ASP A 386 11.79 -18.51 -4.05
C ASP A 386 10.54 -18.54 -3.14
N LEU A 387 10.63 -18.15 -1.86
CA LEU A 387 9.52 -18.26 -0.92
C LEU A 387 8.59 -17.04 -1.00
N VAL A 388 7.28 -17.29 -0.93
CA VAL A 388 6.24 -16.26 -1.04
C VAL A 388 5.73 -15.86 0.35
N PRO A 389 6.07 -14.67 0.88
CA PRO A 389 5.80 -14.29 2.27
C PRO A 389 4.32 -14.35 2.66
N GLY A 390 3.42 -13.83 1.83
CA GLY A 390 1.98 -13.82 2.11
C GLY A 390 1.28 -15.18 1.99
N GLN A 391 1.96 -16.20 1.44
CA GLN A 391 1.49 -17.60 1.48
C GLN A 391 2.04 -18.36 2.70
N MET A 392 3.21 -17.97 3.21
CA MET A 392 3.72 -18.47 4.51
C MET A 392 2.99 -17.83 5.70
N TYR A 393 2.64 -16.55 5.58
CA TYR A 393 1.96 -15.75 6.58
C TYR A 393 0.76 -15.07 5.92
N ASN A 394 -0.41 -15.72 5.96
CA ASN A 394 -1.64 -15.12 5.43
C ASN A 394 -2.04 -13.83 6.17
N ALA A 395 -3.02 -13.08 5.66
CA ALA A 395 -3.45 -11.81 6.24
C ALA A 395 -3.79 -11.90 7.74
N THR A 396 -4.44 -12.99 8.17
CA THR A 396 -4.72 -13.25 9.59
C THR A 396 -3.44 -13.44 10.40
N ALA A 397 -2.46 -14.21 9.93
CA ALA A 397 -1.17 -14.33 10.58
C ALA A 397 -0.42 -13.00 10.68
N GLN A 398 -0.47 -12.16 9.63
CA GLN A 398 0.14 -10.82 9.63
C GLN A 398 -0.50 -9.90 10.69
N CYS A 399 -1.84 -9.86 10.77
CA CYS A 399 -2.55 -9.14 11.82
C CYS A 399 -2.27 -9.71 13.23
N GLN A 400 -2.20 -11.03 13.37
CA GLN A 400 -1.86 -11.70 14.64
C GLN A 400 -0.43 -11.42 15.11
N MET A 401 0.52 -11.22 14.19
CA MET A 401 1.84 -10.70 14.55
C MET A 401 1.70 -9.30 15.13
N LEU A 402 1.04 -8.38 14.42
CA LEU A 402 0.93 -6.96 14.79
C LEU A 402 0.22 -6.72 16.13
N TYR A 403 -0.90 -7.40 16.38
CA TYR A 403 -1.78 -7.12 17.53
C TYR A 403 -2.13 -8.34 18.41
N GLY A 404 -1.55 -9.52 18.14
CA GLY A 404 -1.73 -10.74 18.93
C GLY A 404 -2.84 -11.66 18.41
N SER A 405 -2.95 -12.87 18.98
CA SER A 405 -3.76 -14.00 18.48
C SER A 405 -5.21 -13.71 18.11
N ASN A 406 -5.82 -12.68 18.72
CA ASN A 406 -7.22 -12.34 18.53
C ASN A 406 -7.43 -11.30 17.40
N SER A 407 -6.35 -10.80 16.81
CA SER A 407 -6.38 -9.92 15.65
C SER A 407 -6.57 -10.71 14.35
N ARG A 408 -7.14 -10.05 13.35
CA ARG A 408 -7.52 -10.60 12.03
C ARG A 408 -7.75 -9.43 11.05
N PRO A 409 -7.95 -9.69 9.75
CA PRO A 409 -8.35 -8.67 8.80
C PRO A 409 -9.72 -8.07 9.14
N CYS A 410 -9.96 -6.85 8.68
CA CYS A 410 -11.27 -6.18 8.68
C CYS A 410 -11.71 -6.00 7.21
N LEU A 411 -12.99 -6.19 6.94
CA LEU A 411 -13.59 -6.22 5.59
C LEU A 411 -14.85 -5.33 5.55
N GLY A 412 -15.60 -5.35 4.45
CA GLY A 412 -16.80 -4.53 4.27
C GLY A 412 -16.50 -3.09 3.84
N ARG A 413 -17.56 -2.32 3.53
CA ARG A 413 -17.46 -0.96 2.94
C ARG A 413 -16.79 0.07 3.86
N SER A 414 -16.58 -0.26 5.13
CA SER A 414 -15.93 0.60 6.14
C SER A 414 -14.40 0.42 6.21
N PHE A 415 -13.83 -0.53 5.46
CA PHE A 415 -12.38 -0.80 5.50
C PHE A 415 -11.82 -1.11 4.10
N SER A 416 -12.10 -2.30 3.56
CA SER A 416 -11.47 -2.80 2.33
C SER A 416 -12.23 -4.01 1.78
N SER A 417 -12.40 -4.08 0.46
CA SER A 417 -12.72 -5.35 -0.20
C SER A 417 -11.51 -6.30 -0.15
N VAL A 418 -11.73 -7.59 -0.44
CA VAL A 418 -10.65 -8.61 -0.49
C VAL A 418 -9.53 -8.20 -1.47
N SER A 419 -9.85 -7.51 -2.57
CA SER A 419 -8.86 -7.02 -3.55
C SER A 419 -8.05 -5.82 -3.08
N ASP A 420 -8.61 -4.94 -2.24
CA ASP A 420 -7.96 -3.69 -1.82
C ASP A 420 -6.82 -3.92 -0.81
N ILE A 421 -6.81 -5.11 -0.19
CA ILE A 421 -5.84 -5.56 0.83
C ILE A 421 -4.38 -5.34 0.42
N CYS A 422 -4.10 -5.37 -0.88
CA CYS A 422 -2.78 -5.17 -1.45
C CYS A 422 -2.28 -3.72 -1.33
N THR A 423 -3.18 -2.74 -1.30
CA THR A 423 -2.87 -1.33 -1.05
C THR A 423 -3.08 -0.95 0.42
N ALA A 424 -4.08 -1.53 1.09
CA ALA A 424 -4.37 -1.31 2.51
C ALA A 424 -5.05 -2.54 3.15
N MET A 425 -4.32 -3.23 4.02
CA MET A 425 -4.83 -4.31 4.87
C MET A 425 -5.20 -3.74 6.25
N TYR A 426 -6.48 -3.72 6.59
CA TYR A 426 -6.92 -3.29 7.93
C TYR A 426 -6.88 -4.46 8.91
N CYS A 427 -6.16 -4.32 10.02
CA CYS A 427 -6.07 -5.32 11.09
C CYS A 427 -6.81 -4.87 12.36
N SER A 428 -7.58 -5.76 12.98
CA SER A 428 -8.33 -5.44 14.19
C SER A 428 -7.42 -5.23 15.41
N ARG A 429 -7.51 -4.05 16.04
CA ARG A 429 -6.79 -3.68 17.27
C ARG A 429 -7.58 -3.96 18.54
N THR A 430 -8.91 -3.89 18.44
CA THR A 430 -9.85 -4.15 19.53
C THR A 430 -11.11 -4.80 18.99
N SER A 431 -12.12 -5.01 19.85
CA SER A 431 -13.45 -5.50 19.45
C SER A 431 -14.24 -4.55 18.52
N SER A 432 -13.75 -3.34 18.24
CA SER A 432 -14.47 -2.35 17.43
C SER A 432 -13.56 -1.29 16.79
N THR A 433 -12.28 -1.59 16.59
CA THR A 433 -11.33 -0.69 15.89
C THR A 433 -10.33 -1.49 15.08
N CYS A 434 -10.05 -1.02 13.87
CA CYS A 434 -9.00 -1.55 12.99
C CYS A 434 -7.92 -0.48 12.79
N ALA A 435 -6.78 -0.86 12.21
CA ALA A 435 -5.74 0.05 11.75
C ALA A 435 -5.08 -0.49 10.49
N GLU A 436 -4.57 0.43 9.66
CA GLU A 436 -4.07 0.14 8.34
C GLU A 436 -2.62 -0.37 8.33
N HIS A 437 -2.37 -1.33 7.45
CA HIS A 437 -1.09 -1.99 7.26
C HIS A 437 -0.87 -2.34 5.79
N PHE A 438 0.40 -2.47 5.38
CA PHE A 438 0.73 -3.09 4.10
C PHE A 438 0.52 -4.61 4.19
N ALA A 439 -0.09 -5.24 3.19
CA ALA A 439 -0.03 -6.70 3.05
C ALA A 439 1.38 -7.12 2.57
N ALA A 440 1.83 -8.29 3.01
CA ALA A 440 3.06 -8.91 2.50
C ALA A 440 2.91 -9.33 1.03
N GLU A 441 4.02 -9.37 0.29
CA GLU A 441 4.06 -9.85 -1.09
C GLU A 441 3.54 -11.29 -1.19
N GLY A 442 2.65 -11.53 -2.14
CA GLY A 442 1.94 -12.78 -2.35
C GLY A 442 0.83 -13.08 -1.34
N THR A 443 0.34 -12.09 -0.56
CA THR A 443 -0.89 -12.26 0.24
C THR A 443 -2.08 -12.45 -0.70
N SER A 444 -2.90 -13.48 -0.51
CA SER A 444 -4.05 -13.74 -1.38
C SER A 444 -5.08 -12.60 -1.33
N CYS A 445 -5.60 -12.18 -2.48
CA CYS A 445 -6.51 -11.03 -2.64
C CYS A 445 -7.71 -11.31 -3.56
N GLY A 446 -7.80 -12.53 -4.09
CA GLY A 446 -8.94 -13.07 -4.83
C GLY A 446 -8.68 -14.54 -5.20
N ASN A 447 -9.68 -15.24 -5.74
CA ASN A 447 -9.47 -16.57 -6.29
C ASN A 447 -8.39 -16.51 -7.39
N LYS A 448 -7.31 -17.31 -7.29
CA LYS A 448 -6.11 -17.26 -8.14
C LYS A 448 -5.37 -15.91 -8.17
N LYS A 449 -5.60 -15.02 -7.20
CA LYS A 449 -4.95 -13.70 -7.12
C LYS A 449 -4.20 -13.45 -5.83
N TRP A 450 -3.08 -12.76 -5.95
CA TRP A 450 -2.27 -12.33 -4.81
C TRP A 450 -1.70 -10.91 -4.97
N CYS A 451 -1.20 -10.33 -3.88
CA CYS A 451 -0.63 -8.99 -3.86
C CYS A 451 0.80 -8.96 -4.41
N GLN A 452 1.05 -8.10 -5.39
CA GLN A 452 2.37 -7.89 -5.97
C GLN A 452 2.56 -6.41 -6.31
N MET A 453 3.55 -5.76 -5.70
CA MET A 453 3.84 -4.32 -5.91
C MET A 453 2.61 -3.42 -5.70
N GLY A 454 1.84 -3.70 -4.64
CA GLY A 454 0.60 -2.98 -4.29
C GLY A 454 -0.66 -3.45 -5.03
N GLN A 455 -0.51 -4.19 -6.13
CA GLN A 455 -1.62 -4.58 -7.02
C GLN A 455 -2.11 -6.02 -6.75
N CYS A 456 -3.41 -6.27 -6.91
CA CYS A 456 -4.00 -7.61 -6.82
C CYS A 456 -3.97 -8.30 -8.20
N VAL A 457 -3.03 -9.23 -8.40
CA VAL A 457 -2.72 -9.82 -9.72
C VAL A 457 -2.99 -11.32 -9.78
N GLU A 458 -3.42 -11.81 -10.95
CA GLU A 458 -3.56 -13.24 -11.26
C GLU A 458 -2.22 -13.97 -11.18
N SER A 459 -2.19 -15.20 -10.67
CA SER A 459 -1.00 -16.06 -10.63
C SER A 459 -1.36 -17.54 -10.58
N ASP A 460 -0.73 -18.35 -11.43
CA ASP A 460 -0.88 -19.82 -11.41
C ASP A 460 -0.45 -20.45 -10.07
N GLN A 461 0.41 -19.75 -9.32
CA GLN A 461 0.89 -20.15 -7.99
C GLN A 461 0.01 -19.65 -6.84
N ALA A 462 -0.92 -18.72 -7.09
CA ALA A 462 -1.86 -18.28 -6.07
C ALA A 462 -2.91 -19.38 -5.79
N PRO A 463 -3.36 -19.51 -4.52
CA PRO A 463 -4.35 -20.52 -4.15
C PRO A 463 -5.70 -20.25 -4.81
N GLU A 464 -6.49 -21.31 -4.95
CA GLU A 464 -7.94 -21.14 -5.10
C GLU A 464 -8.54 -20.64 -3.79
N MET A 465 -9.52 -19.75 -3.89
CA MET A 465 -10.21 -19.18 -2.73
C MET A 465 -11.72 -19.30 -2.89
N ASP A 466 -12.41 -19.54 -1.76
CA ASP A 466 -13.86 -19.41 -1.66
C ASP A 466 -14.27 -17.92 -1.63
N ASP A 467 -15.57 -17.66 -1.62
CA ASP A 467 -16.12 -16.31 -1.45
C ASP A 467 -15.94 -15.77 0.00
N CYS A 468 -15.16 -16.46 0.85
CA CYS A 468 -14.93 -16.12 2.25
C CYS A 468 -13.47 -16.38 2.71
N PRO A 469 -12.47 -15.81 2.01
CA PRO A 469 -11.08 -16.27 2.06
C PRO A 469 -10.40 -16.09 3.42
N PHE A 470 -10.82 -15.09 4.19
CA PHE A 470 -10.29 -14.82 5.53
C PHE A 470 -11.17 -15.41 6.65
N GLY A 471 -12.33 -16.00 6.30
CA GLY A 471 -13.35 -16.47 7.23
C GLY A 471 -14.11 -15.36 7.93
N ASP A 472 -15.08 -15.76 8.77
CA ASP A 472 -15.95 -14.86 9.51
C ASP A 472 -15.18 -13.91 10.45
N THR A 473 -15.29 -12.60 10.20
CA THR A 473 -14.85 -11.54 11.10
C THR A 473 -15.86 -11.33 12.22
N ALA A 474 -15.95 -12.32 13.12
CA ALA A 474 -16.80 -12.38 14.32
C ALA A 474 -16.63 -11.20 15.35
N LEU A 475 -17.06 -9.98 15.03
CA LEU A 475 -17.19 -8.81 15.94
C LEU A 475 -18.36 -7.88 15.57
N LEU A 476 -19.52 -8.45 15.21
CA LEU A 476 -20.70 -7.62 14.97
C LEU A 476 -21.12 -6.89 16.25
N VAL A 477 -21.44 -5.60 16.08
CA VAL A 477 -21.20 -4.58 17.09
C VAL A 477 -22.18 -4.68 18.28
N GLN A 478 -21.73 -4.18 19.45
CA GLN A 478 -22.40 -4.19 20.76
C GLN A 478 -22.38 -5.52 21.55
N ASN A 479 -22.80 -6.67 20.98
CA ASN A 479 -23.18 -7.82 21.81
C ASN A 479 -22.12 -8.92 22.04
N ARG A 480 -20.93 -8.85 21.42
CA ARG A 480 -19.86 -9.88 21.46
C ARG A 480 -20.26 -11.27 20.95
N LEU A 481 -21.31 -11.37 20.13
CA LEU A 481 -21.67 -12.62 19.46
C LEU A 481 -20.68 -12.92 18.33
N SER A 482 -20.43 -14.20 18.09
CA SER A 482 -19.83 -14.66 16.85
C SER A 482 -20.78 -14.48 15.65
N CYS A 483 -20.25 -14.59 14.43
CA CYS A 483 -21.09 -14.62 13.23
C CYS A 483 -22.10 -15.77 13.27
N GLU A 484 -21.68 -16.97 13.70
CA GLU A 484 -22.55 -18.14 13.81
C GLU A 484 -23.73 -17.88 14.76
N GLU A 485 -23.47 -17.35 15.96
CA GLU A 485 -24.51 -17.01 16.94
C GLU A 485 -25.43 -15.88 16.43
N TYR A 486 -24.86 -14.83 15.84
CA TYR A 486 -25.63 -13.66 15.39
C TYR A 486 -26.49 -13.96 14.16
N ILE A 487 -25.97 -14.69 13.17
CA ILE A 487 -26.72 -15.10 11.98
C ILE A 487 -27.76 -16.18 12.32
N THR A 488 -27.51 -17.04 13.32
CA THR A 488 -28.53 -17.97 13.84
C THR A 488 -29.70 -17.24 14.51
N ASP A 489 -29.44 -16.18 15.29
CA ASP A 489 -30.50 -15.34 15.89
C ASP A 489 -31.17 -14.44 14.83
N SER A 490 -30.41 -13.91 13.87
CA SER A 490 -30.86 -12.92 12.89
C SER A 490 -30.43 -13.24 11.44
N PRO A 491 -31.01 -14.29 10.79
CA PRO A 491 -30.70 -14.65 9.39
C PRO A 491 -30.85 -13.49 8.40
N ALA A 492 -31.84 -12.64 8.64
CA ALA A 492 -32.13 -11.42 7.89
C ALA A 492 -30.93 -10.44 7.78
N ALA A 493 -29.92 -10.55 8.65
CA ALA A 493 -28.76 -9.66 8.61
C ALA A 493 -27.86 -9.91 7.37
N CYS A 494 -27.87 -11.12 6.79
CA CYS A 494 -27.11 -11.43 5.56
C CYS A 494 -27.61 -10.69 4.30
N TYR A 495 -28.78 -10.06 4.35
CA TYR A 495 -29.25 -9.14 3.29
C TYR A 495 -28.53 -7.79 3.31
N ASN A 496 -27.79 -7.44 4.38
CA ASN A 496 -26.86 -6.32 4.36
C ASN A 496 -25.48 -6.81 3.86
N ASP A 497 -24.89 -6.05 2.94
CA ASP A 497 -23.62 -6.43 2.29
C ASP A 497 -22.44 -6.45 3.25
N ASP A 498 -22.33 -5.46 4.14
CA ASP A 498 -21.23 -5.39 5.12
C ASP A 498 -21.28 -6.57 6.09
N ILE A 499 -22.47 -6.91 6.60
CA ILE A 499 -22.69 -8.12 7.40
C ILE A 499 -22.36 -9.39 6.62
N ARG A 500 -22.69 -9.44 5.33
CA ARG A 500 -22.44 -10.62 4.48
C ARG A 500 -20.97 -10.77 4.10
N GLU A 501 -20.20 -9.69 3.99
CA GLU A 501 -18.74 -9.73 3.83
C GLU A 501 -18.04 -10.07 5.15
N GLU A 502 -18.48 -9.48 6.28
CA GLU A 502 -17.93 -9.79 7.60
C GLU A 502 -18.27 -11.21 8.08
N CYS A 503 -19.43 -11.75 7.75
CA CYS A 503 -19.91 -13.07 8.18
C CYS A 503 -20.15 -14.02 6.99
N CYS A 504 -19.29 -13.95 5.97
CA CYS A 504 -19.44 -14.66 4.70
C CYS A 504 -19.62 -16.18 4.81
N ARG A 505 -19.01 -16.84 5.81
CA ARG A 505 -19.12 -18.29 6.00
C ARG A 505 -20.41 -18.65 6.73
N SER A 506 -20.77 -17.88 7.76
CA SER A 506 -22.07 -18.04 8.45
C SER A 506 -23.25 -17.75 7.51
N CYS A 507 -23.17 -16.71 6.69
CA CYS A 507 -24.20 -16.40 5.69
C CYS A 507 -24.27 -17.46 4.58
N ALA A 508 -23.14 -17.98 4.09
CA ALA A 508 -23.14 -19.08 3.11
C ALA A 508 -23.77 -20.37 3.67
N GLN A 509 -23.60 -20.68 4.96
CA GLN A 509 -24.18 -21.86 5.59
C GLN A 509 -25.72 -21.83 5.66
N ILE A 510 -26.33 -20.65 5.81
CA ILE A 510 -27.79 -20.49 5.83
C ILE A 510 -28.40 -20.17 4.46
N HIS A 511 -27.60 -20.14 3.38
CA HIS A 511 -28.07 -19.76 2.05
C HIS A 511 -28.96 -20.84 1.43
N SER A 512 -30.26 -20.54 1.30
CA SER A 512 -31.31 -21.47 0.84
C SER A 512 -31.22 -21.86 -0.65
N GLY A 513 -30.47 -21.09 -1.45
CA GLY A 513 -30.44 -21.22 -2.91
C GLY A 513 -31.61 -20.52 -3.63
N SER A 514 -32.52 -19.87 -2.89
CA SER A 514 -33.60 -19.07 -3.48
C SER A 514 -33.10 -17.72 -3.96
N GLU A 515 -33.34 -17.37 -5.23
CA GLU A 515 -33.04 -16.04 -5.78
C GLU A 515 -33.85 -14.91 -5.11
N VAL A 516 -35.05 -15.23 -4.61
CA VAL A 516 -35.99 -14.25 -4.02
C VAL A 516 -35.78 -14.09 -2.51
N CYS A 517 -35.40 -15.18 -1.84
CA CYS A 517 -35.31 -15.26 -0.38
C CYS A 517 -34.09 -16.11 0.08
N PRO A 518 -32.85 -15.70 -0.28
CA PRO A 518 -31.64 -16.49 -0.06
C PRO A 518 -31.34 -16.78 1.42
N TYR A 519 -31.76 -15.93 2.36
CA TYR A 519 -31.49 -16.08 3.79
C TYR A 519 -32.76 -16.20 4.65
N GLY A 520 -33.86 -16.67 4.03
CA GLY A 520 -35.19 -16.65 4.63
C GLY A 520 -35.75 -15.23 4.75
N ASP A 521 -36.79 -15.06 5.58
CA ASP A 521 -37.48 -13.77 5.74
C ASP A 521 -36.52 -12.61 6.13
N LYS A 522 -36.65 -11.47 5.44
CA LYS A 522 -35.85 -10.25 5.63
C LYS A 522 -36.18 -9.49 6.92
N ARG A 523 -37.10 -10.00 7.74
CA ARG A 523 -37.54 -9.39 9.00
C ARG A 523 -38.11 -10.42 9.98
N ARG A 524 -38.17 -10.05 11.26
CA ARG A 524 -38.91 -10.81 12.28
C ARG A 524 -40.42 -10.53 12.24
N GLY A 525 -41.19 -11.48 12.76
CA GLY A 525 -42.63 -11.35 12.97
C GLY A 525 -43.47 -11.51 11.70
N CYS A 526 -42.97 -12.27 10.71
CA CYS A 526 -43.75 -12.68 9.56
C CYS A 526 -44.78 -13.76 9.95
N THR A 527 -46.00 -13.64 9.43
CA THR A 527 -47.04 -14.67 9.41
C THR A 527 -47.79 -14.57 8.07
N THR A 528 -48.52 -15.62 7.68
CA THR A 528 -49.31 -15.58 6.44
C THR A 528 -50.39 -14.50 6.43
N GLU A 529 -50.80 -14.00 7.61
CA GLU A 529 -51.79 -12.93 7.78
C GLU A 529 -51.25 -11.52 7.46
N VAL A 530 -49.94 -11.37 7.33
CA VAL A 530 -49.30 -10.06 7.06
C VAL A 530 -48.79 -9.89 5.64
N CYS A 531 -48.88 -10.92 4.80
CA CYS A 531 -48.35 -10.93 3.43
C CYS A 531 -49.00 -9.89 2.50
N ASP A 532 -50.31 -9.70 2.63
CA ASP A 532 -51.10 -8.72 1.88
C ASP A 532 -51.02 -7.29 2.45
N GLN A 533 -50.25 -7.11 3.53
CA GLN A 533 -50.03 -5.80 4.13
C GLN A 533 -48.84 -5.09 3.44
N VAL A 534 -48.79 -3.77 3.59
CA VAL A 534 -47.79 -2.91 2.96
C VAL A 534 -47.48 -1.78 3.94
N TYR A 535 -46.21 -1.45 4.12
CA TYR A 535 -45.78 -0.38 5.01
C TYR A 535 -46.17 1.03 4.48
N PRO A 536 -46.19 2.09 5.33
CA PRO A 536 -46.49 3.46 4.90
C PRO A 536 -45.53 4.10 3.88
N ASN A 537 -44.43 3.41 3.54
CA ASN A 537 -43.48 3.78 2.48
C ASN A 537 -43.70 2.99 1.17
N GLY A 538 -44.80 2.22 1.05
CA GLY A 538 -45.10 1.40 -0.13
C GLY A 538 -44.43 0.02 -0.17
N THR A 539 -43.56 -0.36 0.78
CA THR A 539 -42.92 -1.69 0.78
C THR A 539 -43.93 -2.79 1.12
N LEU A 540 -44.15 -3.73 0.19
CA LEU A 540 -44.95 -4.94 0.41
C LEU A 540 -44.35 -5.79 1.52
N LEU A 541 -45.17 -6.26 2.47
CA LEU A 541 -44.69 -7.19 3.48
C LEU A 541 -44.37 -8.56 2.88
N ALA A 542 -44.99 -8.96 1.77
CA ALA A 542 -44.59 -10.14 1.00
C ALA A 542 -43.09 -10.10 0.59
N ASP A 543 -42.55 -8.94 0.20
CA ASP A 543 -41.15 -8.82 -0.23
C ASP A 543 -40.17 -8.95 0.95
N LEU A 544 -40.61 -8.57 2.15
CA LEU A 544 -39.86 -8.68 3.40
C LEU A 544 -40.07 -10.02 4.12
N CYS A 545 -41.21 -10.67 3.88
CA CYS A 545 -41.58 -11.99 4.40
C CYS A 545 -41.60 -13.03 3.26
N CYS A 546 -40.58 -13.00 2.40
CA CYS A 546 -40.55 -13.75 1.15
C CYS A 546 -40.54 -15.28 1.33
N GLU A 547 -40.19 -15.81 2.50
CA GLU A 547 -40.21 -17.23 2.83
C GLU A 547 -41.53 -17.61 3.52
N THR A 548 -42.01 -16.82 4.49
CA THR A 548 -43.30 -17.06 5.13
C THR A 548 -44.47 -16.92 4.16
N CYS A 549 -44.41 -15.93 3.26
CA CYS A 549 -45.46 -15.70 2.27
C CYS A 549 -45.35 -16.64 1.07
N SER A 550 -44.11 -17.04 0.71
CA SER A 550 -43.76 -17.97 -0.39
C SER A 550 -44.77 -17.96 -1.54
N TYR A 551 -45.02 -16.76 -2.09
CA TYR A 551 -46.15 -16.56 -3.00
C TYR A 551 -45.86 -17.21 -4.36
N ASN A 552 -46.23 -18.49 -4.44
CA ASN A 552 -46.30 -19.30 -5.65
C ASN A 552 -47.50 -18.86 -6.52
N VAL A 553 -47.58 -17.56 -6.80
CA VAL A 553 -48.78 -16.87 -7.28
C VAL A 553 -48.45 -16.07 -8.53
N THR A 554 -48.88 -16.58 -9.68
CA THR A 554 -49.19 -15.75 -10.84
C THR A 554 -50.47 -14.96 -10.52
N THR A 555 -50.38 -13.95 -9.65
CA THR A 555 -51.50 -13.07 -9.35
C THR A 555 -51.69 -12.15 -10.54
N THR A 556 -52.84 -12.23 -11.20
CA THR A 556 -53.22 -11.17 -12.13
C THR A 556 -53.44 -9.89 -11.30
N CYS A 557 -52.61 -8.90 -11.56
CA CYS A 557 -52.61 -7.63 -10.85
C CYS A 557 -53.82 -6.80 -11.29
N GLU A 558 -54.94 -7.01 -10.61
CA GLU A 558 -56.27 -6.47 -10.96
C GLU A 558 -56.76 -5.47 -9.89
N ASP A 559 -57.42 -4.40 -10.31
CA ASP A 559 -58.07 -3.43 -9.40
C ASP A 559 -59.38 -3.99 -8.82
N VAL A 560 -59.60 -3.82 -7.50
CA VAL A 560 -60.92 -4.06 -6.92
C VAL A 560 -61.90 -2.94 -7.29
N ALA A 561 -63.20 -3.27 -7.26
CA ALA A 561 -64.25 -2.36 -7.73
C ALA A 561 -64.24 -0.98 -7.05
N ARG A 562 -64.02 -0.89 -5.73
CA ARG A 562 -63.90 0.38 -4.98
C ARG A 562 -63.05 0.26 -3.71
N VAL A 563 -62.32 1.33 -3.36
CA VAL A 563 -61.61 1.55 -2.09
C VAL A 563 -62.09 2.88 -1.49
N ASP A 564 -62.56 2.87 -0.24
CA ASP A 564 -63.25 3.99 0.44
C ASP A 564 -64.36 4.67 -0.39
N GLY A 565 -65.02 3.91 -1.25
CA GLY A 565 -66.11 4.39 -2.11
C GLY A 565 -65.68 4.99 -3.46
N PHE A 566 -64.38 5.11 -3.74
CA PHE A 566 -63.85 5.50 -5.07
C PHE A 566 -63.41 4.27 -5.85
N THR A 567 -63.52 4.25 -7.17
CA THR A 567 -62.73 3.30 -7.98
C THR A 567 -61.24 3.65 -7.88
N CYS A 568 -60.36 2.69 -8.10
CA CYS A 568 -58.91 2.89 -8.01
C CYS A 568 -58.39 4.05 -8.88
N ARG A 569 -58.83 4.08 -10.15
CA ARG A 569 -58.52 5.16 -11.11
C ARG A 569 -59.09 6.53 -10.68
N GLU A 570 -60.26 6.58 -10.03
CA GLU A 570 -60.78 7.82 -9.45
C GLU A 570 -59.93 8.27 -8.27
N ARG A 571 -59.56 7.36 -7.35
CA ARG A 571 -58.77 7.69 -6.15
C ARG A 571 -57.43 8.30 -6.51
N VAL A 572 -56.65 7.62 -7.35
CA VAL A 572 -55.32 8.09 -7.78
C VAL A 572 -55.41 9.40 -8.58
N LYS A 573 -56.50 9.62 -9.33
CA LYS A 573 -56.76 10.90 -10.02
C LYS A 573 -57.18 12.03 -9.08
N THR A 574 -57.92 11.75 -8.01
CA THR A 574 -58.45 12.75 -7.08
C THR A 574 -57.43 13.17 -6.02
N TYR A 575 -56.62 12.23 -5.53
CA TYR A 575 -55.68 12.46 -4.43
C TYR A 575 -54.21 12.47 -4.89
N GLY A 576 -53.89 11.91 -6.06
CA GLY A 576 -52.55 11.87 -6.65
C GLY A 576 -51.90 10.47 -6.60
N LYS A 577 -50.91 10.23 -7.45
CA LYS A 577 -50.22 8.94 -7.59
C LYS A 577 -49.48 8.49 -6.32
N GLN A 578 -49.09 9.42 -5.45
CA GLN A 578 -48.47 9.10 -4.16
C GLN A 578 -49.42 8.40 -3.17
N GLU A 579 -50.74 8.34 -3.43
CA GLU A 579 -51.63 7.38 -2.76
C GLU A 579 -51.17 5.93 -2.96
N CYS A 580 -50.40 5.60 -4.00
CA CYS A 580 -49.87 4.24 -4.19
C CYS A 580 -48.71 3.89 -3.25
N TYR A 581 -48.20 4.84 -2.43
CA TYR A 581 -47.42 4.49 -1.23
C TYR A 581 -48.31 4.08 -0.04
N ASN A 582 -49.61 4.41 -0.06
CA ASN A 582 -50.57 3.92 0.94
C ASN A 582 -50.86 2.45 0.68
N GLY A 583 -50.46 1.60 1.61
CA GLY A 583 -50.49 0.16 1.46
C GLY A 583 -51.84 -0.45 1.08
N THR A 584 -52.92 0.05 1.69
CA THR A 584 -54.29 -0.38 1.38
C THR A 584 -54.68 -0.05 -0.06
N VAL A 585 -54.16 1.05 -0.61
CA VAL A 585 -54.39 1.44 -2.00
C VAL A 585 -53.53 0.61 -2.93
N ALA A 586 -52.24 0.44 -2.64
CA ALA A 586 -51.33 -0.38 -3.47
C ALA A 586 -51.85 -1.80 -3.69
N PHE A 587 -52.33 -2.47 -2.63
CA PHE A 587 -52.87 -3.82 -2.69
C PHE A 587 -54.19 -3.89 -3.48
N TYR A 588 -55.18 -3.06 -3.12
CA TYR A 588 -56.51 -3.11 -3.74
C TYR A 588 -56.59 -2.44 -5.13
N CYS A 589 -55.59 -1.65 -5.51
CA CYS A 589 -55.50 -0.94 -6.78
C CYS A 589 -54.24 -1.32 -7.55
N CYS A 590 -53.94 -2.63 -7.59
CA CYS A 590 -52.72 -3.17 -8.16
C CYS A 590 -52.52 -2.72 -9.63
N GLU A 591 -53.54 -2.79 -10.47
CA GLU A 591 -53.45 -2.44 -11.90
C GLU A 591 -53.23 -0.92 -12.05
N THR A 592 -54.04 -0.10 -11.37
CA THR A 592 -53.92 1.37 -11.44
C THR A 592 -52.57 1.84 -10.89
N CYS A 593 -52.09 1.30 -9.77
CA CYS A 593 -50.81 1.71 -9.19
C CYS A 593 -49.63 1.23 -10.02
N SER A 594 -49.62 0.00 -10.53
CA SER A 594 -48.56 -0.49 -11.43
C SER A 594 -48.45 0.37 -12.70
N ASN A 595 -49.58 0.81 -13.26
CA ASN A 595 -49.63 1.74 -14.39
C ASN A 595 -49.20 3.19 -14.05
N GLN A 596 -48.87 3.50 -12.80
CA GLN A 596 -48.39 4.82 -12.34
C GLN A 596 -46.99 4.76 -11.70
N ARG A 597 -46.37 3.57 -11.65
CA ARG A 597 -45.04 3.34 -11.08
C ARG A 597 -43.96 3.92 -12.00
N LEU A 598 -43.02 4.65 -11.40
CA LEU A 598 -41.76 5.09 -12.00
C LEU A 598 -40.68 4.05 -11.74
N ASP A 599 -39.74 3.94 -12.68
CA ASP A 599 -38.51 3.15 -12.53
C ASP A 599 -37.47 3.95 -11.73
N LEU A 600 -37.81 4.25 -10.47
CA LEU A 600 -36.99 4.98 -9.50
C LEU A 600 -37.16 4.35 -8.12
N GLU A 601 -36.11 3.70 -7.63
CA GLU A 601 -36.09 3.04 -6.31
C GLU A 601 -36.30 4.06 -5.17
N GLY A 602 -37.27 3.80 -4.31
CA GLY A 602 -37.65 4.71 -3.22
C GLY A 602 -38.34 6.00 -3.67
N CYS A 603 -38.66 6.12 -4.96
CA CYS A 603 -39.41 7.24 -5.53
C CYS A 603 -40.46 6.80 -6.56
N GLU A 604 -40.97 5.57 -6.39
CA GLU A 604 -41.84 4.84 -7.30
C GLU A 604 -43.09 5.62 -7.73
N TYR A 605 -43.61 6.50 -6.87
CA TYR A 605 -44.77 7.35 -7.19
C TYR A 605 -44.45 8.84 -7.10
N GLY A 606 -43.16 9.22 -7.11
CA GLY A 606 -42.69 10.59 -6.96
C GLY A 606 -42.63 11.07 -5.52
N ASP A 607 -42.57 12.40 -5.33
CA ASP A 607 -42.51 13.03 -4.01
C ASP A 607 -43.61 12.52 -3.06
N LEU A 608 -43.22 12.16 -1.83
CA LEU A 608 -44.11 11.64 -0.79
C LEU A 608 -44.98 12.75 -0.17
N ILE A 609 -44.56 14.03 -0.29
CA ILE A 609 -45.28 15.19 0.25
C ILE A 609 -45.75 16.11 -0.88
N THR A 610 -47.06 16.23 -1.04
CA THR A 610 -47.72 17.14 -1.98
C THR A 610 -47.90 18.56 -1.44
N GLY A 611 -48.16 19.52 -2.33
CA GLY A 611 -48.63 20.86 -1.96
C GLY A 611 -47.61 21.99 -2.09
N GLY A 612 -46.60 21.84 -2.95
CA GLY A 612 -45.59 22.86 -3.22
C GLY A 612 -44.43 22.90 -2.21
N TYR A 613 -44.46 22.08 -1.16
CA TYR A 613 -43.42 22.04 -0.12
C TYR A 613 -42.04 21.71 -0.72
N CYS A 614 -41.96 20.61 -1.48
CA CYS A 614 -40.73 20.18 -2.13
C CYS A 614 -40.16 21.25 -3.07
N GLN A 615 -41.02 21.90 -3.87
CA GLN A 615 -40.63 22.95 -4.81
C GLN A 615 -40.30 24.30 -4.15
N GLY A 616 -40.60 24.47 -2.86
CA GLY A 616 -40.25 25.63 -2.06
C GLY A 616 -38.92 25.49 -1.31
N GLU A 617 -38.62 24.30 -0.80
CA GLU A 617 -37.38 24.00 -0.06
C GLU A 617 -36.22 23.59 -1.01
N ALA A 618 -36.52 22.81 -2.06
CA ALA A 618 -35.55 22.48 -3.09
C ALA A 618 -35.35 23.66 -4.04
N LYS A 619 -34.26 24.40 -3.84
CA LYS A 619 -33.79 25.41 -4.80
C LYS A 619 -33.52 24.80 -6.18
N SER A 620 -33.55 25.65 -7.22
CA SER A 620 -33.29 25.28 -8.62
C SER A 620 -31.85 24.82 -8.94
N ASP A 621 -30.94 24.89 -7.96
CA ASP A 621 -29.56 24.37 -8.01
C ASP A 621 -29.39 23.12 -7.12
N TYR A 622 -30.50 22.53 -6.66
CA TYR A 622 -30.56 21.40 -5.72
C TYR A 622 -29.92 21.65 -4.34
N SER A 623 -29.48 22.87 -4.02
CA SER A 623 -28.79 23.18 -2.74
C SER A 623 -29.66 23.00 -1.48
N GLY A 624 -30.97 22.76 -1.61
CA GLY A 624 -31.86 22.43 -0.49
C GLY A 624 -31.98 20.92 -0.20
N CYS A 625 -31.51 20.06 -1.11
CA CYS A 625 -31.74 18.61 -1.08
C CYS A 625 -30.76 17.87 -0.15
N ASP A 626 -30.86 18.13 1.15
CA ASP A 626 -30.17 17.31 2.15
C ASP A 626 -30.80 15.91 2.28
N ARG A 627 -30.17 15.02 3.06
CA ARG A 627 -30.64 13.64 3.30
C ARG A 627 -32.07 13.56 3.86
N ARG A 628 -32.57 14.61 4.51
CA ARG A 628 -33.89 14.68 5.14
C ARG A 628 -34.95 15.27 4.22
N LEU A 629 -34.62 16.23 3.35
CA LEU A 629 -35.53 16.67 2.30
C LEU A 629 -35.69 15.58 1.24
N ASN A 630 -34.59 14.93 0.84
CA ASN A 630 -34.61 13.89 -0.18
C ASN A 630 -35.49 12.68 0.20
N SER A 631 -35.58 12.32 1.49
CA SER A 631 -36.46 11.25 1.98
C SER A 631 -37.98 11.55 1.90
N PHE A 632 -38.37 12.76 1.50
CA PHE A 632 -39.78 13.15 1.28
C PHE A 632 -40.03 13.76 -0.11
N CYS A 633 -39.00 14.34 -0.72
CA CYS A 633 -39.03 15.07 -1.97
C CYS A 633 -38.11 14.41 -3.01
N CYS A 634 -38.11 13.08 -3.04
CA CYS A 634 -37.19 12.25 -3.82
C CYS A 634 -37.20 12.54 -5.33
N LEU A 635 -38.29 13.07 -5.88
CA LEU A 635 -38.45 13.34 -7.31
C LEU A 635 -38.00 14.76 -7.64
N THR A 636 -38.40 15.72 -6.80
CA THR A 636 -37.96 17.11 -6.90
C THR A 636 -36.46 17.24 -6.60
N CYS A 637 -35.89 16.37 -5.76
CA CYS A 637 -34.47 16.30 -5.45
C CYS A 637 -33.65 15.35 -6.34
N ASN A 638 -34.26 14.67 -7.31
CA ASN A 638 -33.53 13.89 -8.30
C ASN A 638 -33.03 14.82 -9.43
N PRO A 639 -31.70 14.92 -9.68
CA PRO A 639 -31.16 15.76 -10.74
C PRO A 639 -31.49 15.24 -12.15
N ASP A 640 -31.75 13.95 -12.31
CA ASP A 640 -31.90 13.28 -13.62
C ASP A 640 -33.35 13.28 -14.15
N TYR A 641 -34.33 13.80 -13.38
CA TYR A 641 -35.76 13.60 -13.67
C TYR A 641 -36.52 14.82 -14.26
N GLN A 642 -35.87 15.95 -14.56
CA GLN A 642 -36.51 17.11 -15.21
C GLN A 642 -36.04 17.26 -16.67
N ARG A 643 -36.90 17.34 -17.71
CA ARG A 643 -38.38 17.43 -17.83
C ARG A 643 -38.86 16.80 -19.16
N PRO A 644 -40.18 16.81 -19.41
CA PRO A 644 -40.67 17.36 -20.68
C PRO A 644 -41.78 18.42 -20.54
N ASP A 645 -41.66 19.51 -21.31
CA ASP A 645 -42.65 20.53 -21.72
C ASP A 645 -43.92 20.77 -20.86
N ASP A 646 -43.86 21.74 -19.95
CA ASP A 646 -45.03 22.53 -19.53
C ASP A 646 -45.26 23.68 -20.53
N GLY A 647 -46.41 23.67 -21.21
CA GLY A 647 -46.76 24.68 -22.23
C GLY A 647 -47.42 25.94 -21.66
N ASP A 648 -46.81 27.11 -21.91
CA ASP A 648 -47.44 28.43 -21.71
C ASP A 648 -48.57 28.65 -22.76
N PRO A 649 -49.82 28.89 -22.33
CA PRO A 649 -50.94 29.07 -23.24
C PRO A 649 -51.22 30.52 -23.69
N ASP A 650 -50.36 31.52 -23.42
CA ASP A 650 -50.64 32.92 -23.85
C ASP A 650 -49.42 33.75 -24.34
N SER A 651 -48.68 33.23 -25.33
CA SER A 651 -47.59 33.95 -26.01
C SER A 651 -47.70 33.94 -27.56
N GLY A 652 -48.86 34.33 -28.09
CA GLY A 652 -49.16 34.30 -29.53
C GLY A 652 -48.38 35.31 -30.40
N ARG A 653 -47.18 34.93 -30.90
CA ARG A 653 -46.55 35.49 -32.12
C ARG A 653 -45.57 34.49 -32.78
N PRO A 654 -45.57 34.34 -34.12
CA PRO A 654 -44.72 33.35 -34.79
C PRO A 654 -43.28 33.82 -34.95
N THR A 655 -42.32 32.96 -34.60
CA THR A 655 -40.89 33.08 -34.95
C THR A 655 -40.48 31.91 -35.85
N ALA A 656 -39.58 32.18 -36.80
CA ALA A 656 -39.18 31.22 -37.84
C ALA A 656 -38.03 30.30 -37.38
N PRO A 657 -37.89 29.07 -37.94
CA PRO A 657 -36.88 28.11 -37.52
C PRO A 657 -35.45 28.60 -37.85
N SER A 658 -34.63 28.78 -36.81
CA SER A 658 -33.29 29.39 -36.86
C SER A 658 -32.17 28.41 -37.21
N SER A 659 -32.36 27.59 -38.24
CA SER A 659 -31.36 26.65 -38.79
C SER A 659 -30.20 27.32 -39.55
N LEU A 660 -29.65 28.42 -38.99
CA LEU A 660 -28.67 29.29 -39.65
C LEU A 660 -27.43 29.63 -38.78
N LEU A 661 -27.45 29.39 -37.47
CA LEU A 661 -26.34 29.78 -36.58
C LEU A 661 -25.11 28.86 -36.68
N ALA A 662 -25.29 27.58 -37.03
CA ALA A 662 -24.19 26.63 -37.21
C ALA A 662 -23.22 27.03 -38.35
N TYR A 663 -23.67 27.82 -39.33
CA TYR A 663 -22.86 28.21 -40.49
C TYR A 663 -21.97 29.43 -40.25
N ILE A 664 -22.26 30.23 -39.21
CA ILE A 664 -21.59 31.53 -38.98
C ILE A 664 -20.27 31.36 -38.21
N HIS A 665 -20.21 30.43 -37.24
CA HIS A 665 -18.99 30.20 -36.44
C HIS A 665 -17.83 29.63 -37.26
N ILE A 666 -18.11 28.77 -38.25
CA ILE A 666 -17.07 28.20 -39.13
C ILE A 666 -16.43 29.27 -40.01
N VAL A 667 -17.22 30.22 -40.52
CA VAL A 667 -16.72 31.34 -41.35
C VAL A 667 -15.86 32.31 -40.51
N TRP A 668 -16.22 32.54 -39.25
CA TRP A 668 -15.47 33.47 -38.39
C TRP A 668 -14.09 32.93 -37.99
N LEU A 669 -13.94 31.62 -37.77
CA LEU A 669 -12.66 30.96 -37.54
C LEU A 669 -11.74 30.97 -38.77
N ILE A 670 -12.29 30.85 -39.98
CA ILE A 670 -11.50 30.89 -41.23
C ILE A 670 -11.00 32.30 -41.53
N LEU A 671 -11.80 33.35 -41.24
CA LEU A 671 -11.42 34.73 -41.50
C LEU A 671 -10.43 35.31 -40.47
N THR A 672 -10.41 34.83 -39.23
CA THR A 672 -9.42 35.28 -38.23
C THR A 672 -8.02 34.72 -38.50
N CYS A 673 -7.88 33.56 -39.14
CA CYS A 673 -6.58 32.99 -39.53
C CYS A 673 -5.92 33.62 -40.76
N ILE A 674 -6.59 34.54 -41.47
CA ILE A 674 -6.05 35.23 -42.67
C ILE A 674 -5.60 36.68 -42.34
N GLY A 675 -5.86 37.15 -41.11
CA GLY A 675 -5.53 38.51 -40.64
C GLY A 675 -4.09 38.75 -40.16
N TYR A 676 -3.17 37.77 -40.27
CA TYR A 676 -1.78 37.88 -39.81
C TYR A 676 -0.77 37.36 -40.85
N ARG A 677 -0.45 38.21 -41.83
CA ARG A 677 0.76 38.18 -42.68
C ARG A 677 1.12 39.59 -43.15
#